data_AF-A0A535TIG6-F1
#
_entry.id   AF-A0A535TIG6-F1
#
_cell.length_a   1.000
_cell.length_b   1.000
_cell.length_c   1.000
_cell.angle_alpha   90.00
_cell.angle_beta   90.00
_cell.angle_gamma   90.00
#
_symmetry.space_group_name_H-M   'P 1'
#
loop_
_entity.id
_entity.type
_entity.pdbx_description
1 polymer ?
#
loop_
_entity_poly.entity_id
_entity_poly.type
_entity_poly.pdbx_seq_one_letter_code
_entity_poly.pdbx_strand_id
1 'polypeptide(L)'
;MVQVNYQRDKINMAKERKEIMRKSRHIYSCIVLLILFLLAVILLAVHFWPTSKRSEFTNACAATAEPQRTGATTTIAQASPPLYLGLDAYRHLDKLSYLEVGDRVEGASTADPGGSNADNTHVVRVLPDGEHVLFDQSGPGIMTFMRMQENYGGPWNLSLDGHFSTTVNTSDLGQTQPVSDPASTFPYPLSLNPRQSQGSSILATSIPFQQSMQWTSQHANGNFYALYRKLPYGSTLHTWNSQERVNDVVSLLRCAGSDIAPQSISQRQGNLTLAAHRETPVVTLNGPAQIRALEFQVSPQEMVGFGNARLLIYWDGETHPSVNAPIKFLAGEGAGIYFPGNRQLVQGWIAGMSQDQTGAMDVHLYWPMPFSSRARIAILTDSPLKGIRWSVRYEPFPDPPQWWGTFHATYTGVIQPRPGQDMTFLDVKGSGKLVGTVINFSAPDSTLEGDPHIYLDESKTPQIAVTGTEEWGLGGNYWNGGHQVSLPLGGLPSSIDNPPGTNIDGAALYRFLVADSIPFNRHLLVRWEHGGLDESTHPYRATTLWYGKLAQTALLSDDTLPAAPASRLAHHYAATGERIYQLTAAYEYLVHNPLITAAGTTLTGTASFTMQLDRHNVGAFLRRTFDDCVTDQRANIYLDVVMPSSPSA
;
A
#
# COMPACT_ATOMS: atom_id res chain seq x y z
N MET A 1 28.85 23.77 87.63
CA MET A 1 28.33 24.08 86.29
C MET A 1 28.04 22.82 85.42
N VAL A 2 27.95 21.61 85.98
CA VAL A 2 27.75 20.36 85.20
C VAL A 2 26.35 19.74 85.38
N GLN A 3 25.63 20.05 86.45
CA GLN A 3 24.33 19.41 86.74
C GLN A 3 23.10 20.13 86.15
N VAL A 4 23.23 21.40 85.73
CA VAL A 4 22.12 22.19 85.14
C VAL A 4 21.98 21.93 83.63
N ASN A 5 23.09 21.60 82.93
CA ASN A 5 23.04 21.29 81.49
C ASN A 5 22.44 19.91 81.19
N TYR A 6 22.66 18.92 82.06
CA TYR A 6 22.16 17.55 81.85
C TYR A 6 20.63 17.41 81.90
N GLN A 7 19.94 18.24 82.69
CA GLN A 7 18.48 18.26 82.75
C GLN A 7 17.84 18.97 81.55
N ARG A 8 18.52 19.97 80.98
CA ARG A 8 18.04 20.71 79.80
C ARG A 8 18.10 19.85 78.53
N ASP A 9 19.14 19.03 78.39
CA ASP A 9 19.32 18.13 77.24
C ASP A 9 18.31 16.96 77.26
N LYS A 10 17.95 16.43 78.43
CA LYS A 10 16.91 15.39 78.53
C LYS A 10 15.51 15.89 78.15
N ILE A 11 15.18 17.14 78.47
CA ILE A 11 13.89 17.75 78.11
C ILE A 11 13.81 18.03 76.60
N ASN A 12 14.91 18.47 75.99
CA ASN A 12 14.99 18.72 74.55
C ASN A 12 14.90 17.41 73.74
N MET A 13 15.60 16.35 74.14
CA MET A 13 15.49 15.03 73.46
C MET A 13 14.10 14.39 73.58
N ALA A 14 13.39 14.62 74.70
CA ALA A 14 12.02 14.12 74.87
C ALA A 14 11.01 14.88 74.00
N LYS A 15 11.24 16.17 73.73
CA LYS A 15 10.45 16.97 72.79
C LYS A 15 10.69 16.56 71.33
N GLU A 16 11.95 16.38 70.92
CA GLU A 16 12.29 15.91 69.56
C GLU A 16 11.72 14.52 69.27
N ARG A 17 11.80 13.57 70.21
CA ARG A 17 11.20 12.24 70.04
C ARG A 17 9.68 12.28 69.86
N LYS A 18 8.98 13.16 70.59
CA LYS A 18 7.52 13.34 70.42
C LYS A 18 7.18 13.95 69.07
N GLU A 19 7.99 14.87 68.56
CA GLU A 19 7.77 15.52 67.27
C GLU A 19 8.05 14.58 66.09
N ILE A 20 9.10 13.75 66.18
CA ILE A 20 9.41 12.69 65.20
C ILE A 20 8.30 11.64 65.17
N MET A 21 7.80 11.18 66.34
CA MET A 21 6.69 10.23 66.38
C MET A 21 5.38 10.82 65.83
N ARG A 22 5.14 12.12 66.01
CA ARG A 22 3.97 12.82 65.44
C ARG A 22 4.08 12.95 63.93
N LYS A 23 5.25 13.30 63.39
CA LYS A 23 5.50 13.34 61.93
C LYS A 23 5.39 11.96 61.29
N SER A 24 5.94 10.93 61.93
CA SER A 24 5.82 9.54 61.47
C SER A 24 4.36 9.06 61.40
N ARG A 25 3.55 9.31 62.43
CA ARG A 25 2.11 9.00 62.40
C ARG A 25 1.36 9.74 61.29
N HIS A 26 1.73 10.99 61.00
CA HIS A 26 1.12 11.75 59.91
C HIS A 26 1.48 11.18 58.53
N ILE A 27 2.74 10.78 58.33
CA ILE A 27 3.20 10.12 57.10
C ILE A 27 2.48 8.78 56.91
N TYR A 28 2.36 7.95 57.96
CA TYR A 28 1.62 6.70 57.89
C TYR A 28 0.13 6.91 57.59
N SER A 29 -0.52 7.91 58.17
CA SER A 29 -1.91 8.26 57.82
C SER A 29 -2.04 8.70 56.36
N CYS A 30 -1.11 9.50 55.84
CA CYS A 30 -1.14 9.91 54.43
C CYS A 30 -0.94 8.74 53.48
N ILE A 31 -0.04 7.79 53.81
CA ILE A 31 0.18 6.58 52.99
C ILE A 31 -1.06 5.69 52.99
N VAL A 32 -1.70 5.49 54.14
CA VAL A 32 -2.94 4.69 54.24
C VAL A 32 -4.09 5.36 53.47
N LEU A 33 -4.22 6.67 53.55
CA LEU A 33 -5.21 7.43 52.77
C LEU A 33 -4.95 7.33 51.25
N LEU A 34 -3.68 7.36 50.83
CA LEU A 34 -3.31 7.21 49.42
C LEU A 34 -3.63 5.80 48.90
N ILE A 35 -3.36 4.76 49.71
CA ILE A 35 -3.68 3.36 49.37
C ILE A 35 -5.19 3.15 49.30
N LEU A 36 -5.96 3.71 50.24
CA LEU A 36 -7.43 3.64 50.22
C LEU A 36 -8.02 4.41 49.05
N PHE A 37 -7.43 5.56 48.68
CA PHE A 37 -7.82 6.31 47.48
C PHE A 37 -7.54 5.52 46.20
N LEU A 38 -6.36 4.92 46.06
CA LEU A 38 -6.02 4.05 44.92
C LEU A 38 -6.94 2.82 44.82
N LEU A 39 -7.26 2.18 45.95
CA LEU A 39 -8.22 1.06 45.99
C LEU A 39 -9.63 1.50 45.59
N ALA A 40 -10.07 2.69 46.01
CA ALA A 40 -11.35 3.24 45.61
C ALA A 40 -11.40 3.57 44.10
N VAL A 41 -10.32 4.12 43.53
CA VAL A 41 -10.20 4.37 42.08
C VAL A 41 -10.21 3.05 41.30
N ILE A 42 -9.53 2.01 41.77
CA ILE A 42 -9.54 0.68 41.14
C ILE A 42 -10.95 0.06 41.22
N LEU A 43 -11.61 0.13 42.38
CA LEU A 43 -12.99 -0.38 42.54
C LEU A 43 -13.99 0.36 41.67
N LEU A 44 -13.86 1.69 41.55
CA LEU A 44 -14.65 2.51 40.63
C LEU A 44 -14.35 2.18 39.16
N ALA A 45 -13.10 1.94 38.79
CA ALA A 45 -12.71 1.52 37.44
C ALA A 45 -13.23 0.12 37.09
N VAL A 46 -13.34 -0.79 38.06
CA VAL A 46 -13.94 -2.13 37.87
C VAL A 46 -15.47 -2.07 37.82
N HIS A 47 -16.12 -1.17 38.56
CA HIS A 47 -17.57 -0.98 38.51
C HIS A 47 -18.06 -0.20 37.28
N PHE A 48 -17.23 0.69 36.73
CA PHE A 48 -17.52 1.43 35.51
C PHE A 48 -16.80 0.89 34.27
N TRP A 49 -16.15 -0.28 34.36
CA TRP A 49 -15.69 -0.98 33.16
C TRP A 49 -16.93 -1.38 32.37
N PRO A 50 -17.18 -0.80 31.19
CA PRO A 50 -18.27 -1.27 30.37
C PRO A 50 -17.87 -2.67 29.96
N THR A 51 -18.66 -3.67 30.35
CA THR A 51 -18.74 -4.95 29.63
C THR A 51 -19.37 -4.67 28.26
N SER A 52 -18.68 -3.84 27.46
CA SER A 52 -19.02 -3.57 26.08
C SER A 52 -18.54 -4.76 25.25
N LYS A 53 -19.45 -5.72 25.14
CA LYS A 53 -19.77 -6.46 23.93
C LYS A 53 -18.67 -6.46 22.87
N ARG A 54 -17.71 -7.37 23.04
CA ARG A 54 -16.88 -7.85 21.92
C ARG A 54 -17.76 -8.27 20.73
N SER A 55 -18.98 -8.76 20.99
CA SER A 55 -19.96 -9.11 19.96
C SER A 55 -20.60 -7.93 19.22
N GLU A 56 -20.69 -6.72 19.79
CA GLU A 56 -21.23 -5.55 19.06
C GLU A 56 -20.18 -4.90 18.17
N PHE A 57 -18.91 -4.86 18.61
CA PHE A 57 -17.81 -4.36 17.78
C PHE A 57 -17.48 -5.31 16.62
N THR A 58 -17.47 -6.63 16.84
CA THR A 58 -17.29 -7.60 15.75
C THR A 58 -18.45 -7.55 14.75
N ASN A 59 -19.68 -7.31 15.21
CA ASN A 59 -20.83 -7.13 14.32
C ASN A 59 -20.74 -5.83 13.50
N ALA A 60 -20.18 -4.74 14.03
CA ALA A 60 -20.02 -3.48 13.28
C ALA A 60 -19.00 -3.59 12.13
N CYS A 61 -17.90 -4.32 12.35
CA CYS A 61 -16.85 -4.52 11.34
C CYS A 61 -17.23 -5.50 10.23
N ALA A 62 -18.09 -6.48 10.53
CA ALA A 62 -18.48 -7.51 9.56
C ALA A 62 -19.86 -7.25 8.88
N ALA A 63 -20.73 -6.40 9.45
CA ALA A 63 -22.07 -6.12 8.92
C ALA A 63 -22.14 -4.91 7.96
N THR A 64 -21.08 -4.12 7.82
CA THR A 64 -21.07 -2.93 6.96
C THR A 64 -20.72 -3.22 5.49
N ALA A 65 -20.43 -4.47 5.16
CA ALA A 65 -20.07 -4.92 3.81
C ALA A 65 -21.23 -5.62 3.05
N GLU A 66 -22.49 -5.48 3.48
CA GLU A 66 -23.64 -5.86 2.65
C GLU A 66 -24.02 -4.67 1.75
N PRO A 67 -23.65 -4.67 0.44
CA PRO A 67 -24.24 -3.73 -0.49
C PRO A 67 -25.74 -4.02 -0.57
N GLN A 68 -26.57 -2.97 -0.47
CA GLN A 68 -27.95 -3.05 -0.94
C GLN A 68 -27.91 -3.54 -2.39
N ARG A 69 -28.43 -4.74 -2.64
CA ARG A 69 -28.65 -5.26 -3.99
C ARG A 69 -29.64 -4.34 -4.70
N THR A 70 -29.13 -3.31 -5.36
CA THR A 70 -29.87 -2.59 -6.37
C THR A 70 -29.96 -3.52 -7.57
N GLY A 71 -31.17 -3.99 -7.86
CA GLY A 71 -31.45 -4.82 -9.03
C GLY A 71 -31.06 -4.06 -10.29
N ALA A 72 -29.90 -4.37 -10.86
CA ALA A 72 -29.48 -3.85 -12.15
C ALA A 72 -30.28 -4.58 -13.23
N THR A 73 -31.23 -3.87 -13.82
CA THR A 73 -31.93 -4.24 -15.05
C THR A 73 -30.88 -4.45 -16.14
N THR A 74 -30.63 -5.71 -16.52
CA THR A 74 -29.60 -6.08 -17.49
C THR A 74 -29.97 -5.53 -18.86
N THR A 75 -29.37 -4.40 -19.22
CA THR A 75 -29.52 -3.76 -20.53
C THR A 75 -28.13 -3.74 -21.16
N ILE A 76 -27.94 -4.53 -22.22
CA ILE A 76 -26.69 -4.75 -22.98
C ILE A 76 -25.61 -5.48 -22.17
N ALA A 77 -25.09 -6.60 -22.69
CA ALA A 77 -23.98 -7.31 -22.09
C ALA A 77 -22.75 -6.39 -22.04
N GLN A 78 -22.42 -5.87 -20.87
CA GLN A 78 -21.25 -5.02 -20.66
C GLN A 78 -20.00 -5.83 -20.99
N ALA A 79 -19.20 -5.36 -21.95
CA ALA A 79 -18.03 -6.11 -22.44
C ALA A 79 -16.86 -6.11 -21.43
N SER A 80 -16.74 -5.05 -20.63
CA SER A 80 -15.65 -4.82 -19.67
C SER A 80 -16.15 -4.75 -18.22
N PRO A 81 -15.32 -5.13 -17.24
CA PRO A 81 -15.67 -4.98 -15.83
C PRO A 81 -15.96 -3.51 -15.46
N PRO A 82 -16.89 -3.24 -14.52
CA PRO A 82 -16.97 -1.94 -13.85
C PRO A 82 -15.66 -1.59 -13.15
N LEU A 83 -15.32 -0.29 -13.11
CA LEU A 83 -14.17 0.23 -12.38
C LEU A 83 -14.60 0.72 -11.00
N TYR A 84 -14.00 0.18 -9.94
CA TYR A 84 -14.18 0.62 -8.55
C TYR A 84 -12.90 1.31 -8.08
N LEU A 85 -12.80 2.61 -8.31
CA LEU A 85 -11.57 3.38 -8.10
C LEU A 85 -11.67 4.24 -6.85
N GLY A 86 -10.51 4.61 -6.31
CA GLY A 86 -10.46 5.47 -5.13
C GLY A 86 -11.18 4.85 -3.93
N LEU A 87 -12.03 5.62 -3.24
CA LEU A 87 -12.77 5.17 -2.07
C LEU A 87 -13.72 4.00 -2.36
N ASP A 88 -14.21 3.88 -3.59
CA ASP A 88 -15.11 2.78 -3.98
C ASP A 88 -14.40 1.42 -3.98
N ALA A 89 -13.08 1.38 -4.13
CA ALA A 89 -12.29 0.16 -3.99
C ALA A 89 -12.44 -0.48 -2.60
N TYR A 90 -12.56 0.35 -1.54
CA TYR A 90 -12.82 -0.14 -0.18
C TYR A 90 -14.26 -0.60 0.01
N ARG A 91 -15.23 0.13 -0.58
CA ARG A 91 -16.67 -0.17 -0.49
C ARG A 91 -17.05 -1.45 -1.22
N HIS A 92 -16.32 -1.74 -2.30
CA HIS A 92 -16.51 -2.91 -3.15
C HIS A 92 -15.32 -3.87 -3.03
N LEU A 93 -14.90 -4.13 -1.79
CA LEU A 93 -13.76 -5.02 -1.53
C LEU A 93 -13.94 -6.39 -2.19
N ASP A 94 -15.16 -6.94 -2.28
CA ASP A 94 -15.45 -8.21 -2.97
C ASP A 94 -15.07 -8.20 -4.47
N LYS A 95 -14.99 -7.00 -5.07
CA LYS A 95 -14.61 -6.76 -6.46
C LYS A 95 -13.14 -6.37 -6.64
N LEU A 96 -12.32 -6.41 -5.59
CA LEU A 96 -10.89 -6.08 -5.69
C LEU A 96 -10.14 -6.95 -6.72
N SER A 97 -10.65 -8.13 -7.07
CA SER A 97 -10.08 -9.00 -8.11
C SER A 97 -10.40 -8.59 -9.55
N TYR A 98 -11.30 -7.63 -9.77
CA TYR A 98 -11.67 -7.16 -11.11
C TYR A 98 -10.48 -6.50 -11.80
N LEU A 99 -10.30 -6.80 -13.09
CA LEU A 99 -9.32 -6.15 -13.95
C LEU A 99 -9.75 -4.70 -14.17
N GLU A 100 -8.80 -3.78 -14.15
CA GLU A 100 -9.07 -2.35 -14.30
C GLU A 100 -8.77 -1.93 -15.74
N VAL A 101 -9.71 -2.23 -16.65
CA VAL A 101 -9.55 -2.00 -18.10
C VAL A 101 -9.95 -0.57 -18.47
N GLY A 102 -9.13 0.11 -19.28
CA GLY A 102 -9.31 1.52 -19.69
C GLY A 102 -8.62 2.52 -18.74
N ASP A 103 -8.28 1.99 -17.58
CA ASP A 103 -7.39 2.45 -16.55
C ASP A 103 -5.91 2.75 -16.87
N ARG A 104 -5.28 3.77 -16.25
CA ARG A 104 -3.82 3.75 -15.98
C ARG A 104 -3.49 4.24 -14.59
N VAL A 105 -2.49 3.62 -13.98
CA VAL A 105 -1.79 4.16 -12.81
C VAL A 105 -0.44 4.75 -13.24
N GLU A 106 -0.09 5.87 -12.66
CA GLU A 106 1.22 6.50 -12.82
C GLU A 106 1.71 7.01 -11.46
N GLY A 107 3.04 7.07 -11.31
CA GLY A 107 3.72 7.71 -10.21
C GLY A 107 4.17 9.12 -10.58
N ALA A 108 4.28 9.99 -9.58
CA ALA A 108 5.01 11.25 -9.66
C ALA A 108 5.82 11.37 -8.38
N SER A 109 7.12 11.62 -8.49
CA SER A 109 8.00 11.65 -7.33
C SER A 109 9.17 12.59 -7.54
N THR A 110 9.91 12.80 -6.46
CA THR A 110 11.18 13.53 -6.46
C THR A 110 12.39 12.60 -6.64
N ALA A 111 12.14 11.31 -6.95
CA ALA A 111 13.18 10.30 -7.19
C ALA A 111 14.09 10.76 -8.32
N ASP A 112 15.39 10.63 -8.09
CA ASP A 112 16.42 11.13 -8.97
C ASP A 112 16.48 10.27 -10.25
N PRO A 113 16.07 10.81 -11.42
CA PRO A 113 16.11 10.07 -12.67
C PRO A 113 17.55 9.73 -13.10
N GLY A 114 18.56 10.37 -12.50
CA GLY A 114 19.98 10.06 -12.69
C GLY A 114 20.51 8.91 -11.84
N GLY A 115 19.75 8.43 -10.85
CA GLY A 115 20.13 7.34 -9.93
C GLY A 115 21.33 7.67 -9.03
N SER A 116 21.48 8.93 -8.60
CA SER A 116 22.53 9.36 -7.68
C SER A 116 22.09 9.47 -6.21
N ASN A 117 20.86 9.03 -5.90
CA ASN A 117 20.18 9.13 -4.60
C ASN A 117 19.92 10.59 -4.14
N ALA A 118 19.76 11.51 -5.09
CA ALA A 118 19.46 12.93 -4.82
C ALA A 118 17.94 13.20 -4.75
N ASP A 119 17.22 12.31 -4.09
CA ASP A 119 15.76 12.13 -4.20
C ASP A 119 14.92 13.19 -3.49
N ASN A 120 15.57 14.10 -2.78
CA ASN A 120 14.93 15.18 -2.03
C ASN A 120 15.07 16.55 -2.69
N THR A 121 15.65 16.62 -3.89
CA THR A 121 15.95 17.91 -4.54
C THR A 121 15.10 18.21 -5.77
N HIS A 122 14.54 17.18 -6.40
CA HIS A 122 13.78 17.33 -7.64
C HIS A 122 12.37 17.85 -7.37
N VAL A 123 11.90 18.75 -8.23
CA VAL A 123 10.52 19.24 -8.28
C VAL A 123 10.15 19.43 -9.75
N VAL A 124 8.85 19.41 -10.09
CA VAL A 124 8.40 19.60 -11.48
C VAL A 124 8.86 20.95 -12.02
N ARG A 125 8.70 22.01 -11.21
CA ARG A 125 9.20 23.37 -11.46
C ARG A 125 9.04 24.24 -10.23
N VAL A 126 9.67 25.42 -10.26
CA VAL A 126 9.43 26.50 -9.28
C VAL A 126 8.66 27.62 -9.97
N LEU A 127 7.56 28.07 -9.36
CA LEU A 127 6.71 29.15 -9.85
C LEU A 127 7.38 30.52 -9.62
N PRO A 128 6.96 31.59 -10.35
CA PRO A 128 7.55 32.92 -10.20
C PRO A 128 7.48 33.53 -8.79
N ASP A 129 6.52 33.09 -7.97
CA ASP A 129 6.35 33.48 -6.57
C ASP A 129 7.19 32.64 -5.59
N GLY A 130 7.91 31.63 -6.08
CA GLY A 130 8.77 30.75 -5.32
C GLY A 130 8.13 29.44 -4.87
N GLU A 131 6.85 29.18 -5.17
CA GLU A 131 6.23 27.89 -4.84
C GLU A 131 6.84 26.76 -5.67
N HIS A 132 7.08 25.61 -5.04
CA HIS A 132 7.63 24.43 -5.68
C HIS A 132 6.50 23.49 -6.09
N VAL A 133 6.41 23.16 -7.37
CA VAL A 133 5.39 22.25 -7.90
C VAL A 133 5.88 20.81 -7.75
N LEU A 134 5.19 20.01 -6.92
CA LEU A 134 5.53 18.60 -6.69
C LEU A 134 4.73 17.66 -7.59
N PHE A 135 3.50 18.05 -7.92
CA PHE A 135 2.63 17.31 -8.82
C PHE A 135 1.89 18.27 -9.74
N ASP A 136 1.82 17.94 -11.03
CA ASP A 136 1.05 18.68 -12.02
C ASP A 136 0.59 17.72 -13.12
N GLN A 137 -0.71 17.44 -13.18
CA GLN A 137 -1.29 16.55 -14.17
C GLN A 137 -2.53 17.16 -14.80
N SER A 138 -2.77 16.81 -16.06
CA SER A 138 -3.90 17.25 -16.87
C SER A 138 -4.77 16.07 -17.29
N GLY A 139 -6.05 16.34 -17.56
CA GLY A 139 -7.07 15.35 -17.89
C GLY A 139 -7.83 14.83 -16.67
N PRO A 140 -8.86 13.99 -16.89
CA PRO A 140 -9.61 13.37 -15.80
C PRO A 140 -8.75 12.36 -15.06
N GLY A 141 -8.68 12.49 -13.74
CA GLY A 141 -7.90 11.60 -12.90
C GLY A 141 -8.34 11.57 -11.44
N ILE A 142 -7.78 10.63 -10.70
CA ILE A 142 -8.02 10.46 -9.26
C ILE A 142 -6.67 10.29 -8.58
N MET A 143 -6.27 11.27 -7.76
CA MET A 143 -5.15 11.07 -6.83
C MET A 143 -5.57 10.06 -5.76
N THR A 144 -4.76 9.03 -5.53
CA THR A 144 -5.07 7.93 -4.59
C THR A 144 -4.13 7.87 -3.41
N PHE A 145 -2.92 8.40 -3.55
CA PHE A 145 -1.91 8.38 -2.51
C PHE A 145 -0.88 9.49 -2.70
N MET A 146 -0.48 10.16 -1.63
CA MET A 146 0.68 11.04 -1.56
C MET A 146 1.42 10.80 -0.24
N ARG A 147 2.75 10.75 -0.32
CA ARG A 147 3.65 10.78 0.83
C ARG A 147 4.54 12.00 0.72
N MET A 148 4.70 12.69 1.85
CA MET A 148 5.65 13.76 2.04
C MET A 148 6.56 13.43 3.23
N GLN A 149 7.84 13.79 3.14
CA GLN A 149 8.77 13.66 4.26
C GLN A 149 8.39 14.61 5.40
N GLU A 150 8.08 14.05 6.57
CA GLU A 150 7.73 14.79 7.79
C GLU A 150 6.84 16.03 7.54
N ASN A 151 7.35 17.23 7.85
CA ASN A 151 6.72 18.52 7.58
C ASN A 151 7.49 19.36 6.54
N TYR A 152 8.48 18.77 5.85
CA TYR A 152 9.28 19.47 4.85
C TYR A 152 8.38 19.92 3.68
N GLY A 153 8.62 21.12 3.15
CA GLY A 153 7.79 21.72 2.11
C GLY A 153 6.41 22.24 2.59
N GLY A 154 5.90 21.74 3.71
CA GLY A 154 4.60 22.12 4.25
C GLY A 154 4.54 23.60 4.66
N PRO A 155 3.37 24.26 4.58
CA PRO A 155 2.10 23.67 4.12
C PRO A 155 2.04 23.52 2.59
N TRP A 156 1.15 22.63 2.14
CA TRP A 156 1.00 22.31 0.72
C TRP A 156 -0.32 22.86 0.17
N ASN A 157 -0.31 23.41 -1.04
CA ASN A 157 -1.50 23.92 -1.68
C ASN A 157 -2.04 22.94 -2.72
N LEU A 158 -3.35 22.70 -2.67
CA LEU A 158 -4.10 21.94 -3.65
C LEU A 158 -4.84 22.89 -4.59
N SER A 159 -4.58 22.78 -5.88
CA SER A 159 -5.38 23.40 -6.93
C SER A 159 -5.96 22.34 -7.84
N LEU A 160 -7.26 22.46 -8.13
CA LEU A 160 -8.02 21.53 -8.96
C LEU A 160 -8.73 22.31 -10.06
N ASP A 161 -8.69 21.77 -11.28
CA ASP A 161 -9.44 22.28 -12.44
C ASP A 161 -9.28 23.79 -12.66
N GLY A 162 -8.05 24.29 -12.49
CA GLY A 162 -7.68 25.70 -12.66
C GLY A 162 -7.97 26.61 -11.46
N HIS A 163 -8.40 26.06 -10.31
CA HIS A 163 -8.80 26.82 -9.13
C HIS A 163 -8.10 26.33 -7.85
N PHE A 164 -7.68 27.27 -7.00
CA PHE A 164 -7.22 26.95 -5.65
C PHE A 164 -8.35 26.31 -4.84
N SER A 165 -8.08 25.15 -4.23
CA SER A 165 -9.05 24.36 -3.47
C SER A 165 -8.84 24.50 -1.96
N THR A 166 -7.64 24.17 -1.47
CA THR A 166 -7.30 24.27 -0.04
C THR A 166 -5.80 24.24 0.20
N THR A 167 -5.38 24.70 1.36
CA THR A 167 -4.03 24.44 1.91
C THR A 167 -4.13 23.31 2.93
N VAL A 168 -3.19 22.36 2.89
CA VAL A 168 -3.08 21.24 3.83
C VAL A 168 -1.81 21.39 4.66
N ASN A 169 -1.96 21.43 5.98
CA ASN A 169 -0.86 21.46 6.93
C ASN A 169 -0.59 20.05 7.45
N THR A 170 0.63 19.80 7.91
CA THR A 170 0.96 18.56 8.65
C THR A 170 0.04 18.32 9.85
N SER A 171 -0.44 19.39 10.51
CA SER A 171 -1.38 19.30 11.64
C SER A 171 -2.79 18.87 11.24
N ASP A 172 -3.16 18.98 9.97
CA ASP A 172 -4.48 18.55 9.47
C ASP A 172 -4.54 17.02 9.30
N LEU A 173 -3.37 16.36 9.25
CA LEU A 173 -3.25 14.93 8.98
C LEU A 173 -3.30 14.07 10.25
N GLY A 174 -3.81 12.86 10.10
CA GLY A 174 -3.81 11.84 11.14
C GLY A 174 -4.78 12.09 12.30
N GLN A 175 -5.69 13.06 12.18
CA GLN A 175 -6.69 13.33 13.21
C GLN A 175 -7.75 12.22 13.23
N THR A 176 -8.02 11.65 14.41
CA THR A 176 -9.02 10.58 14.55
C THR A 176 -10.46 11.11 14.55
N GLN A 177 -10.69 12.33 15.03
CA GLN A 177 -12.01 12.95 15.05
C GLN A 177 -11.91 14.44 14.67
N PRO A 178 -11.47 14.73 13.43
CA PRO A 178 -11.36 16.11 12.97
C PRO A 178 -12.74 16.77 12.88
N VAL A 179 -12.79 18.06 13.18
CA VAL A 179 -14.02 18.88 13.13
C VAL A 179 -13.87 20.12 12.24
N SER A 180 -12.67 20.35 11.70
CA SER A 180 -12.33 21.50 10.87
C SER A 180 -11.90 21.07 9.48
N ASP A 181 -12.20 21.91 8.49
CA ASP A 181 -11.69 21.74 7.13
C ASP A 181 -10.21 22.22 7.06
N PRO A 182 -9.34 21.56 6.28
CA PRO A 182 -9.63 20.38 5.45
C PRO A 182 -9.51 19.03 6.21
N ALA A 183 -9.06 19.02 7.46
CA ALA A 183 -8.80 17.79 8.24
C ALA A 183 -9.99 16.82 8.28
N SER A 184 -11.22 17.34 8.31
CA SER A 184 -12.50 16.59 8.26
C SER A 184 -12.61 15.62 7.08
N THR A 185 -11.96 15.94 5.95
CA THR A 185 -11.97 15.13 4.72
C THR A 185 -10.80 14.16 4.59
N PHE A 186 -9.80 14.32 5.44
CA PHE A 186 -8.63 13.45 5.49
C PHE A 186 -8.43 12.88 6.91
N PRO A 187 -9.43 12.28 7.56
CA PRO A 187 -9.27 11.73 8.90
C PRO A 187 -8.36 10.49 8.90
N TYR A 188 -7.77 10.16 10.05
CA TYR A 188 -7.14 8.87 10.26
C TYR A 188 -8.15 7.72 10.04
N PRO A 189 -7.83 6.66 9.29
CA PRO A 189 -6.50 6.33 8.74
C PRO A 189 -6.31 6.68 7.25
N LEU A 190 -7.19 7.48 6.64
CA LEU A 190 -7.01 7.99 5.26
C LEU A 190 -5.93 9.09 5.17
N SER A 191 -5.41 9.55 6.31
CA SER A 191 -4.17 10.28 6.40
C SER A 191 -3.40 9.89 7.66
N LEU A 192 -2.09 10.17 7.66
CA LEU A 192 -1.20 9.93 8.78
C LEU A 192 -0.32 11.16 9.01
N ASN A 193 -0.08 11.49 10.27
CA ASN A 193 0.96 12.44 10.64
C ASN A 193 2.29 11.74 10.93
N PRO A 194 3.41 12.49 10.99
CA PRO A 194 4.74 11.91 11.17
C PRO A 194 4.94 11.08 12.43
N ARG A 195 4.15 11.33 13.50
CA ARG A 195 4.21 10.49 14.72
C ARG A 195 3.54 9.14 14.53
N GLN A 196 2.47 9.07 13.73
CA GLN A 196 1.77 7.82 13.47
C GLN A 196 2.53 6.95 12.49
N SER A 197 3.06 7.52 11.41
CA SER A 197 3.78 6.75 10.40
C SER A 197 5.25 6.51 10.74
N GLN A 198 5.78 7.24 11.73
CA GLN A 198 7.22 7.34 12.02
C GLN A 198 7.97 7.96 10.83
N GLY A 199 7.83 9.28 10.63
CA GLY A 199 8.66 10.04 9.69
C GLY A 199 8.00 10.55 8.40
N SER A 200 6.69 10.31 8.21
CA SER A 200 5.98 10.73 6.99
C SER A 200 4.64 11.41 7.26
N SER A 201 4.33 12.41 6.43
CA SER A 201 2.98 12.92 6.25
C SER A 201 2.35 12.18 5.08
N ILE A 202 1.19 11.56 5.29
CA ILE A 202 0.55 10.71 4.28
C ILE A 202 -0.88 11.16 4.04
N LEU A 203 -1.27 11.21 2.77
CA LEU A 203 -2.64 11.30 2.30
C LEU A 203 -2.95 10.04 1.47
N ALA A 204 -3.76 9.14 2.01
CA ALA A 204 -4.17 7.87 1.38
C ALA A 204 -5.69 7.89 1.10
N THR A 205 -6.15 8.97 0.46
CA THR A 205 -7.55 9.26 0.15
C THR A 205 -7.75 9.46 -1.35
N SER A 206 -8.99 9.72 -1.79
CA SER A 206 -9.30 10.02 -3.20
C SER A 206 -9.57 11.50 -3.42
N ILE A 207 -8.82 12.10 -4.35
CA ILE A 207 -9.03 13.47 -4.82
C ILE A 207 -9.27 13.39 -6.33
N PRO A 208 -10.53 13.25 -6.79
CA PRO A 208 -10.88 13.31 -8.21
C PRO A 208 -10.77 14.73 -8.78
N PHE A 209 -10.35 14.82 -10.04
CA PHE A 209 -10.25 16.06 -10.81
C PHE A 209 -10.62 15.81 -12.27
N GLN A 210 -11.30 16.77 -12.91
CA GLN A 210 -11.83 16.58 -14.25
C GLN A 210 -10.87 17.05 -15.35
N GLN A 211 -10.12 18.10 -15.09
CA GLN A 211 -9.28 18.82 -16.04
C GLN A 211 -7.81 18.88 -15.60
N SER A 212 -7.54 19.12 -14.32
CA SER A 212 -6.17 19.23 -13.83
C SER A 212 -6.07 19.13 -12.31
N MET A 213 -4.93 18.68 -11.82
CA MET A 213 -4.56 18.82 -10.41
C MET A 213 -3.12 19.32 -10.31
N GLN A 214 -2.91 20.28 -9.41
CA GLN A 214 -1.59 20.75 -9.02
C GLN A 214 -1.45 20.67 -7.49
N TRP A 215 -0.31 20.16 -7.05
CA TRP A 215 0.11 20.14 -5.65
C TRP A 215 1.43 20.89 -5.52
N THR A 216 1.44 21.96 -4.74
CA THR A 216 2.62 22.80 -4.54
C THR A 216 3.04 22.83 -3.07
N SER A 217 4.33 23.01 -2.83
CA SER A 217 4.90 23.29 -1.51
C SER A 217 5.36 24.75 -1.44
N GLN A 218 5.09 25.41 -0.32
CA GLN A 218 5.51 26.81 -0.11
C GLN A 218 7.01 26.94 0.16
N HIS A 219 7.65 25.84 0.53
CA HIS A 219 9.08 25.74 0.80
C HIS A 219 9.71 24.62 -0.02
N ALA A 220 11.04 24.56 -0.02
CA ALA A 220 11.77 23.41 -0.54
C ALA A 220 11.25 22.14 0.15
N ASN A 221 10.85 21.16 -0.67
CA ASN A 221 10.31 19.89 -0.21
C ASN A 221 11.45 18.89 0.06
N GLY A 222 11.15 17.83 0.82
CA GLY A 222 12.03 16.66 0.93
C GLY A 222 11.63 15.57 -0.07
N ASN A 223 11.82 14.31 0.30
CA ASN A 223 11.33 13.17 -0.48
C ASN A 223 9.80 13.24 -0.61
N PHE A 224 9.29 13.07 -1.83
CA PHE A 224 7.88 13.01 -2.14
C PHE A 224 7.60 11.97 -3.23
N TYR A 225 6.50 11.24 -3.07
CA TYR A 225 5.90 10.52 -4.17
C TYR A 225 4.38 10.47 -4.05
N ALA A 226 3.75 10.29 -5.19
CA ALA A 226 2.31 10.20 -5.35
C ALA A 226 1.95 9.07 -6.32
N LEU A 227 0.81 8.42 -6.08
CA LEU A 227 0.18 7.48 -6.99
C LEU A 227 -1.20 8.00 -7.36
N TYR A 228 -1.50 7.97 -8.65
CA TYR A 228 -2.77 8.47 -9.17
C TYR A 228 -3.24 7.66 -10.38
N ARG A 229 -4.54 7.76 -10.64
CA ARG A 229 -5.22 7.11 -11.75
C ARG A 229 -5.48 8.13 -12.85
N LYS A 230 -5.04 7.83 -14.08
CA LYS A 230 -5.43 8.54 -15.31
C LYS A 230 -6.58 7.80 -15.96
N LEU A 231 -7.67 8.51 -16.20
CA LEU A 231 -8.85 7.93 -16.84
C LEU A 231 -8.90 8.28 -18.34
N PRO A 232 -9.65 7.53 -19.15
CA PRO A 232 -9.85 7.84 -20.55
C PRO A 232 -10.33 9.28 -20.76
N TYR A 233 -9.87 9.91 -21.84
CA TYR A 233 -10.40 11.20 -22.26
C TYR A 233 -11.93 11.14 -22.41
N GLY A 234 -12.64 12.17 -21.94
CA GLY A 234 -14.10 12.22 -21.90
C GLY A 234 -14.73 11.52 -20.69
N SER A 235 -13.94 10.87 -19.82
CA SER A 235 -14.43 10.40 -18.52
C SER A 235 -14.99 11.58 -17.73
N THR A 236 -16.19 11.40 -17.19
CA THR A 236 -16.84 12.40 -16.35
C THR A 236 -16.54 12.08 -14.89
N LEU A 237 -15.87 13.01 -14.22
CA LEU A 237 -15.59 13.00 -12.80
C LEU A 237 -16.12 14.28 -12.17
N HIS A 238 -16.55 14.20 -10.92
CA HIS A 238 -16.72 15.40 -10.13
C HIS A 238 -15.35 15.88 -9.63
N THR A 239 -15.19 17.20 -9.51
CA THR A 239 -14.04 17.77 -8.82
C THR A 239 -14.21 17.58 -7.32
N TRP A 240 -13.16 17.10 -6.66
CA TRP A 240 -13.11 16.96 -5.21
C TRP A 240 -13.48 18.26 -4.48
N ASN A 241 -14.12 18.14 -3.32
CA ASN A 241 -14.41 19.25 -2.42
C ASN A 241 -14.41 18.81 -0.95
N SER A 242 -14.50 19.76 0.00
CA SER A 242 -14.41 19.45 1.43
C SER A 242 -15.63 18.70 2.02
N GLN A 243 -16.60 18.30 1.21
CA GLN A 243 -17.81 17.58 1.65
C GLN A 243 -17.81 16.10 1.24
N GLU A 244 -16.68 15.57 0.75
CA GLU A 244 -16.55 14.16 0.39
C GLU A 244 -16.95 13.23 1.54
N ARG A 245 -17.74 12.21 1.22
CA ARG A 245 -18.18 11.22 2.20
C ARG A 245 -17.10 10.17 2.37
N VAL A 246 -16.34 10.28 3.47
CA VAL A 246 -15.24 9.37 3.81
C VAL A 246 -15.51 8.48 5.03
N ASN A 247 -16.50 8.83 5.85
CA ASN A 247 -16.70 8.23 7.17
C ASN A 247 -16.99 6.72 7.15
N ASP A 248 -17.64 6.22 6.10
CA ASP A 248 -17.88 4.80 5.89
C ASP A 248 -16.56 4.05 5.67
N VAL A 249 -15.71 4.52 4.75
CA VAL A 249 -14.38 3.95 4.50
C VAL A 249 -13.47 4.07 5.72
N VAL A 250 -13.52 5.20 6.43
CA VAL A 250 -12.78 5.40 7.68
C VAL A 250 -13.19 4.37 8.73
N SER A 251 -14.49 4.09 8.83
CA SER A 251 -15.02 3.08 9.75
C SER A 251 -14.54 1.68 9.36
N LEU A 252 -14.53 1.36 8.06
CA LEU A 252 -13.98 0.10 7.55
C LEU A 252 -12.50 -0.04 7.90
N LEU A 253 -11.66 0.94 7.57
CA LEU A 253 -10.21 0.85 7.81
C LEU A 253 -9.84 0.84 9.30
N ARG A 254 -10.67 1.43 10.17
CA ARG A 254 -10.50 1.34 11.63
C ARG A 254 -10.75 -0.05 12.19
N CYS A 255 -11.37 -0.94 11.42
CA CYS A 255 -11.48 -2.36 11.76
C CYS A 255 -10.18 -3.14 11.50
N ALA A 256 -9.07 -2.49 11.15
CA ALA A 256 -7.79 -3.18 10.99
C ALA A 256 -7.37 -3.98 12.23
N GLY A 257 -6.88 -5.21 12.00
CA GLY A 257 -6.65 -6.21 13.05
C GLY A 257 -7.91 -6.87 13.61
N SER A 258 -9.09 -6.63 13.03
CA SER A 258 -10.37 -7.27 13.36
C SER A 258 -10.81 -8.22 12.24
N ASP A 259 -11.88 -8.98 12.49
CA ASP A 259 -12.57 -9.71 11.43
C ASP A 259 -13.45 -8.77 10.60
N ILE A 260 -13.07 -8.59 9.33
CA ILE A 260 -13.78 -7.76 8.35
C ILE A 260 -14.56 -8.59 7.31
N ALA A 261 -14.43 -9.91 7.34
CA ALA A 261 -15.06 -10.76 6.35
C ALA A 261 -16.55 -10.98 6.67
N PRO A 262 -17.40 -11.22 5.65
CA PRO A 262 -18.82 -11.51 5.86
C PRO A 262 -19.01 -12.71 6.80
N GLN A 263 -19.99 -12.62 7.71
CA GLN A 263 -20.26 -13.67 8.72
C GLN A 263 -21.26 -14.73 8.21
N SER A 264 -22.23 -14.32 7.40
CA SER A 264 -23.35 -15.18 6.96
C SER A 264 -23.11 -15.85 5.60
N ILE A 265 -21.90 -16.35 5.38
CA ILE A 265 -21.49 -17.06 4.16
C ILE A 265 -21.03 -18.49 4.47
N SER A 266 -20.80 -19.29 3.43
CA SER A 266 -20.41 -20.69 3.62
C SER A 266 -19.06 -20.80 4.31
N GLN A 267 -18.94 -21.70 5.28
CA GLN A 267 -17.71 -21.91 6.05
C GLN A 267 -17.29 -23.39 6.04
N ARG A 268 -15.98 -23.62 6.00
CA ARG A 268 -15.36 -24.92 6.31
C ARG A 268 -14.26 -24.67 7.33
N GLN A 269 -14.08 -25.61 8.25
CA GLN A 269 -13.07 -25.51 9.29
C GLN A 269 -12.56 -26.88 9.68
N GLY A 270 -11.41 -26.91 10.35
CA GLY A 270 -10.82 -28.15 10.83
C GLY A 270 -9.57 -27.94 11.67
N ASN A 271 -8.91 -29.06 11.98
CA ASN A 271 -7.62 -29.09 12.66
C ASN A 271 -6.62 -29.86 11.78
N LEU A 272 -5.36 -29.47 11.82
CA LEU A 272 -4.28 -30.09 11.06
C LEU A 272 -3.13 -30.51 11.97
N THR A 273 -2.53 -31.63 11.59
CA THR A 273 -1.16 -31.99 11.94
C THR A 273 -0.38 -32.01 10.63
N LEU A 274 0.69 -31.23 10.58
CA LEU A 274 1.50 -31.04 9.38
C LEU A 274 2.73 -31.95 9.48
N ALA A 275 2.99 -32.71 8.42
CA ALA A 275 4.22 -33.49 8.29
C ALA A 275 5.32 -32.65 7.64
N ALA A 276 6.57 -32.88 8.04
CA ALA A 276 7.73 -32.26 7.42
C ALA A 276 7.85 -32.62 5.93
N HIS A 277 8.20 -31.64 5.12
CA HIS A 277 8.52 -31.73 3.68
C HIS A 277 7.43 -32.40 2.82
N ARG A 278 6.18 -32.38 3.27
CA ARG A 278 5.05 -32.93 2.53
C ARG A 278 3.89 -31.94 2.49
N GLU A 279 3.33 -31.73 1.30
CA GLU A 279 2.08 -30.99 1.17
C GLU A 279 0.98 -31.68 1.99
N THR A 280 0.46 -30.95 2.97
CA THR A 280 -0.69 -31.38 3.76
C THR A 280 -1.93 -30.65 3.24
N PRO A 281 -2.91 -31.36 2.66
CA PRO A 281 -4.15 -30.75 2.19
C PRO A 281 -4.92 -30.11 3.36
N VAL A 282 -5.34 -28.86 3.18
CA VAL A 282 -6.22 -28.16 4.12
C VAL A 282 -7.67 -28.41 3.72
N VAL A 283 -8.03 -28.00 2.50
CA VAL A 283 -9.39 -28.10 1.97
C VAL A 283 -9.37 -28.00 0.44
N THR A 284 -10.37 -28.60 -0.20
CA THR A 284 -10.70 -28.34 -1.61
C THR A 284 -12.12 -27.82 -1.68
N LEU A 285 -12.29 -26.65 -2.29
CA LEU A 285 -13.57 -26.01 -2.55
C LEU A 285 -13.91 -26.16 -4.03
N ASN A 286 -15.20 -26.34 -4.34
CA ASN A 286 -15.71 -26.38 -5.71
C ASN A 286 -16.52 -25.11 -5.98
N GLY A 287 -16.38 -24.58 -7.19
CA GLY A 287 -16.89 -23.27 -7.62
C GLY A 287 -17.62 -23.35 -8.97
N PRO A 288 -18.15 -22.22 -9.45
CA PRO A 288 -17.60 -20.86 -9.25
C PRO A 288 -17.91 -20.23 -7.89
N ALA A 289 -16.89 -19.71 -7.22
CA ALA A 289 -16.97 -19.10 -5.89
C ALA A 289 -15.79 -18.16 -5.61
N GLN A 290 -15.86 -17.42 -4.51
CA GLN A 290 -14.80 -16.54 -4.01
C GLN A 290 -14.55 -16.81 -2.52
N ILE A 291 -13.28 -16.99 -2.14
CA ILE A 291 -12.86 -17.01 -0.72
C ILE A 291 -12.86 -15.58 -0.21
N ARG A 292 -13.45 -15.36 0.97
CA ARG A 292 -13.53 -14.07 1.66
C ARG A 292 -12.76 -14.02 2.98
N ALA A 293 -12.45 -15.18 3.55
CA ALA A 293 -11.53 -15.29 4.68
C ALA A 293 -10.80 -16.63 4.65
N LEU A 294 -9.51 -16.61 4.94
CA LEU A 294 -8.71 -17.77 5.29
C LEU A 294 -7.98 -17.47 6.60
N GLU A 295 -8.28 -18.25 7.62
CA GLU A 295 -7.84 -17.98 8.99
C GLU A 295 -7.19 -19.21 9.60
N PHE A 296 -6.17 -18.99 10.42
CA PHE A 296 -5.47 -20.03 11.15
C PHE A 296 -5.26 -19.63 12.59
N GLN A 297 -5.36 -20.58 13.50
CA GLN A 297 -5.04 -20.38 14.91
C GLN A 297 -4.04 -21.43 15.37
N VAL A 298 -2.99 -20.96 16.04
CA VAL A 298 -1.77 -21.73 16.30
C VAL A 298 -1.35 -21.54 17.75
N SER A 299 -0.91 -22.61 18.40
CA SER A 299 -0.42 -22.53 19.77
C SER A 299 0.88 -21.70 19.85
N PRO A 300 1.21 -21.10 21.01
CA PRO A 300 2.44 -20.33 21.19
C PRO A 300 3.71 -21.09 20.78
N GLN A 301 3.74 -22.41 20.99
CA GLN A 301 4.91 -23.25 20.72
C GLN A 301 5.16 -23.44 19.21
N GLU A 302 4.12 -23.33 18.39
CA GLU A 302 4.17 -23.65 16.96
C GLU A 302 4.20 -22.38 16.09
N MET A 303 4.01 -21.19 16.68
CA MET A 303 3.81 -19.93 15.92
C MET A 303 4.95 -19.61 14.95
N VAL A 304 6.22 -19.78 15.37
CA VAL A 304 7.40 -19.52 14.53
C VAL A 304 7.47 -20.54 13.39
N GLY A 305 7.27 -21.83 13.70
CA GLY A 305 7.26 -22.90 12.71
C GLY A 305 6.15 -22.69 11.67
N PHE A 306 4.95 -22.33 12.12
CA PHE A 306 3.80 -22.09 11.25
C PHE A 306 3.97 -20.83 10.38
N GLY A 307 4.49 -19.74 10.93
CA GLY A 307 4.77 -18.54 10.14
C GLY A 307 5.77 -18.76 9.02
N ASN A 308 6.76 -19.64 9.24
CA ASN A 308 7.72 -20.02 8.21
C ASN A 308 7.17 -21.10 7.24
N ALA A 309 6.10 -21.81 7.60
CA ALA A 309 5.45 -22.75 6.70
C ALA A 309 4.83 -22.01 5.50
N ARG A 310 4.79 -22.69 4.35
CA ARG A 310 4.31 -22.14 3.09
C ARG A 310 2.85 -22.49 2.88
N LEU A 311 2.03 -21.47 2.61
CA LEU A 311 0.68 -21.67 2.11
C LEU A 311 0.75 -21.90 0.61
N LEU A 312 0.07 -22.94 0.15
CA LEU A 312 -0.05 -23.30 -1.25
C LEU A 312 -1.52 -23.21 -1.67
N ILE A 313 -1.82 -22.42 -2.70
CA ILE A 313 -3.16 -22.39 -3.30
C ILE A 313 -3.08 -22.60 -4.81
N TYR A 314 -3.90 -23.54 -5.29
CA TYR A 314 -4.01 -23.94 -6.68
C TYR A 314 -5.43 -23.61 -7.17
N TRP A 315 -5.52 -22.84 -8.24
CA TRP A 315 -6.80 -22.43 -8.83
C TRP A 315 -7.14 -23.31 -10.03
N ASP A 316 -8.42 -23.62 -10.22
CA ASP A 316 -9.00 -24.11 -11.48
C ASP A 316 -8.26 -25.27 -12.18
N GLY A 317 -7.68 -26.17 -11.38
CA GLY A 317 -6.98 -27.34 -11.89
C GLY A 317 -5.50 -27.14 -12.19
N GLU A 318 -4.94 -25.97 -11.89
CA GLU A 318 -3.52 -25.66 -12.02
C GLU A 318 -2.63 -26.71 -11.34
N THR A 319 -1.54 -27.07 -12.00
CA THR A 319 -0.53 -28.00 -11.49
C THR A 319 0.51 -27.31 -10.63
N HIS A 320 0.66 -26.00 -10.76
CA HIS A 320 1.57 -25.17 -9.97
C HIS A 320 0.75 -24.22 -9.09
N PRO A 321 1.14 -23.99 -7.84
CA PRO A 321 0.39 -23.10 -6.96
C PRO A 321 0.61 -21.64 -7.37
N SER A 322 -0.49 -20.91 -7.57
CA SER A 322 -0.50 -19.47 -7.81
C SER A 322 -0.17 -18.66 -6.54
N VAL A 323 -0.47 -19.24 -5.36
CA VAL A 323 0.00 -18.73 -4.06
C VAL A 323 1.02 -19.69 -3.52
N ASN A 324 2.28 -19.25 -3.38
CA ASN A 324 3.35 -20.05 -2.80
C ASN A 324 4.29 -19.13 -2.03
N ALA A 325 3.96 -18.87 -0.77
CA ALA A 325 4.73 -17.97 0.09
C ALA A 325 4.67 -18.42 1.56
N PRO A 326 5.67 -18.06 2.39
CA PRO A 326 5.58 -18.26 3.83
C PRO A 326 4.37 -17.50 4.40
N ILE A 327 3.67 -18.13 5.34
CA ILE A 327 2.46 -17.58 5.95
C ILE A 327 2.73 -16.22 6.60
N LYS A 328 3.92 -16.03 7.19
CA LYS A 328 4.31 -14.75 7.78
C LYS A 328 4.35 -13.60 6.77
N PHE A 329 4.81 -13.86 5.55
CA PHE A 329 4.81 -12.86 4.49
C PHE A 329 3.40 -12.59 3.97
N LEU A 330 2.52 -13.59 3.88
CA LEU A 330 1.14 -13.36 3.44
C LEU A 330 0.34 -12.48 4.40
N ALA A 331 0.70 -12.48 5.67
CA ALA A 331 0.05 -11.74 6.73
C ALA A 331 0.82 -10.48 7.18
N GLY A 332 1.84 -10.04 6.42
CA GLY A 332 2.51 -8.75 6.63
C GLY A 332 3.77 -8.76 7.50
N GLU A 333 4.20 -9.90 8.05
CA GLU A 333 5.30 -10.01 9.03
C GLU A 333 6.56 -10.65 8.42
N GLY A 334 7.17 -10.06 7.41
CA GLY A 334 8.29 -10.67 6.68
C GLY A 334 9.54 -11.07 7.52
N ALA A 335 9.62 -10.72 8.81
CA ALA A 335 10.76 -10.95 9.68
C ALA A 335 10.47 -12.00 10.78
N GLY A 336 10.63 -11.64 12.05
CA GLY A 336 10.60 -12.56 13.19
C GLY A 336 9.25 -12.54 13.91
N ILE A 337 8.73 -13.72 14.28
CA ILE A 337 7.45 -13.78 15.00
C ILE A 337 7.63 -13.50 16.49
N TYR A 338 7.13 -12.34 16.92
CA TYR A 338 7.02 -11.92 18.31
C TYR A 338 5.85 -10.94 18.46
N PHE A 339 5.17 -10.97 19.61
CA PHE A 339 4.05 -10.06 19.88
C PHE A 339 4.46 -8.96 20.88
N PRO A 340 4.48 -7.69 20.46
CA PRO A 340 4.77 -6.58 21.37
C PRO A 340 3.75 -6.44 22.50
N GLY A 341 4.21 -6.05 23.68
CA GLY A 341 3.31 -5.94 24.85
C GLY A 341 2.23 -4.87 24.75
N ASN A 342 2.35 -3.93 23.80
CA ASN A 342 1.46 -2.78 23.64
C ASN A 342 0.62 -2.79 22.34
N ARG A 343 0.78 -3.78 21.45
CA ARG A 343 0.07 -3.87 20.18
C ARG A 343 0.07 -5.29 19.61
N GLN A 344 -0.75 -5.55 18.60
CA GLN A 344 -0.65 -6.80 17.83
C GLN A 344 0.53 -6.75 16.86
N LEU A 345 0.99 -7.90 16.38
CA LEU A 345 2.16 -8.01 15.50
C LEU A 345 1.90 -7.32 14.15
N VAL A 346 0.84 -7.72 13.45
CA VAL A 346 0.36 -7.05 12.22
C VAL A 346 -1.12 -6.74 12.34
N GLN A 347 -1.43 -5.44 12.42
CA GLN A 347 -2.76 -4.83 12.42
C GLN A 347 -3.10 -4.27 11.02
N GLY A 348 -2.87 -5.06 9.98
CA GLY A 348 -3.34 -4.71 8.64
C GLY A 348 -4.87 -4.85 8.56
N TRP A 349 -5.46 -4.16 7.59
CA TRP A 349 -6.91 -4.21 7.38
C TRP A 349 -7.35 -5.51 6.69
N ILE A 350 -6.65 -5.89 5.62
CA ILE A 350 -7.01 -7.05 4.79
C ILE A 350 -6.25 -8.31 5.15
N ALA A 351 -5.15 -8.21 5.89
CA ALA A 351 -4.35 -9.33 6.36
C ALA A 351 -3.57 -8.95 7.61
N GLY A 352 -3.25 -9.93 8.45
CA GLY A 352 -2.53 -9.64 9.68
C GLY A 352 -2.33 -10.82 10.62
N MET A 353 -1.73 -10.51 11.76
CA MET A 353 -1.39 -11.43 12.83
C MET A 353 -1.70 -10.83 14.19
N SER A 354 -2.51 -11.54 14.96
CA SER A 354 -2.87 -11.17 16.33
C SER A 354 -2.60 -12.30 17.30
N GLN A 355 -2.54 -11.98 18.58
CA GLN A 355 -2.40 -12.91 19.68
C GLN A 355 -3.62 -12.79 20.60
N ASP A 356 -4.19 -13.94 20.93
CA ASP A 356 -5.28 -14.03 21.89
C ASP A 356 -4.79 -14.02 23.36
N GLN A 357 -5.74 -14.05 24.30
CA GLN A 357 -5.41 -14.02 25.73
C GLN A 357 -4.68 -15.27 26.23
N THR A 358 -4.70 -16.37 25.47
CA THR A 358 -3.98 -17.62 25.77
C THR A 358 -2.55 -17.61 25.21
N GLY A 359 -2.19 -16.57 24.45
CA GLY A 359 -0.93 -16.48 23.73
C GLY A 359 -0.96 -17.16 22.36
N ALA A 360 -2.08 -17.75 21.95
CA ALA A 360 -2.22 -18.36 20.64
C ALA A 360 -2.19 -17.28 19.56
N MET A 361 -1.50 -17.56 18.46
CA MET A 361 -1.41 -16.69 17.31
C MET A 361 -2.58 -16.98 16.36
N ASP A 362 -3.29 -15.92 15.97
CA ASP A 362 -4.27 -15.90 14.91
C ASP A 362 -3.67 -15.24 13.67
N VAL A 363 -3.73 -15.93 12.54
CA VAL A 363 -3.37 -15.40 11.21
C VAL A 363 -4.65 -15.23 10.41
N HIS A 364 -4.87 -14.05 9.85
CA HIS A 364 -6.06 -13.76 9.05
C HIS A 364 -5.68 -13.20 7.68
N LEU A 365 -6.33 -13.74 6.63
CA LEU A 365 -6.20 -13.32 5.25
C LEU A 365 -7.61 -13.08 4.68
N TYR A 366 -7.97 -11.82 4.46
CA TYR A 366 -9.28 -11.38 3.95
C TYR A 366 -9.26 -10.94 2.49
N TRP A 367 -8.18 -11.24 1.77
CA TRP A 367 -8.12 -11.05 0.32
C TRP A 367 -9.26 -11.80 -0.36
N PRO A 368 -10.07 -11.15 -1.21
CA PRO A 368 -11.06 -11.85 -2.04
C PRO A 368 -10.34 -12.73 -3.07
N MET A 369 -10.52 -14.05 -3.05
CA MET A 369 -9.84 -14.97 -3.98
C MET A 369 -10.86 -15.73 -4.84
N PRO A 370 -11.23 -15.23 -6.04
CA PRO A 370 -12.18 -15.89 -6.92
C PRO A 370 -11.57 -17.10 -7.62
N PHE A 371 -12.41 -18.09 -7.95
CA PHE A 371 -12.06 -19.27 -8.74
C PHE A 371 -13.29 -19.79 -9.49
N SER A 372 -13.09 -20.30 -10.71
CA SER A 372 -14.19 -20.68 -11.60
C SER A 372 -14.75 -22.07 -11.33
N SER A 373 -13.92 -22.98 -10.84
CA SER A 373 -14.22 -24.41 -10.77
C SER A 373 -13.69 -25.06 -9.49
N ARG A 374 -12.46 -24.77 -9.08
CA ARG A 374 -11.84 -25.43 -7.92
C ARG A 374 -10.77 -24.56 -7.26
N ALA A 375 -10.75 -24.55 -5.93
CA ALA A 375 -9.63 -24.04 -5.14
C ALA A 375 -9.08 -25.17 -4.27
N ARG A 376 -7.81 -25.54 -4.43
CA ARG A 376 -7.12 -26.50 -3.54
C ARG A 376 -6.12 -25.76 -2.68
N ILE A 377 -6.32 -25.84 -1.36
CA ILE A 377 -5.46 -25.21 -0.36
C ILE A 377 -4.66 -26.29 0.36
N ALA A 378 -3.35 -26.10 0.47
CA ALA A 378 -2.43 -26.98 1.18
C ALA A 378 -1.38 -26.17 1.95
N ILE A 379 -0.70 -26.82 2.90
CA ILE A 379 0.42 -26.25 3.64
C ILE A 379 1.63 -27.16 3.50
N LEU A 380 2.80 -26.56 3.29
CA LEU A 380 4.10 -27.22 3.28
C LEU A 380 4.97 -26.63 4.39
N THR A 381 5.59 -27.48 5.20
CA THR A 381 6.46 -27.06 6.32
C THR A 381 7.72 -27.91 6.35
N ASP A 382 8.82 -27.36 6.86
CA ASP A 382 10.08 -28.09 7.02
C ASP A 382 10.14 -28.94 8.29
N SER A 383 9.34 -28.60 9.29
CA SER A 383 9.25 -29.34 10.56
C SER A 383 7.82 -29.79 10.84
N PRO A 384 7.60 -30.92 11.53
CA PRO A 384 6.26 -31.33 11.90
C PRO A 384 5.62 -30.31 12.85
N LEU A 385 4.38 -29.90 12.57
CA LEU A 385 3.61 -28.97 13.39
C LEU A 385 2.28 -29.61 13.79
N LYS A 386 1.72 -29.26 14.94
CA LYS A 386 0.48 -29.87 15.46
C LYS A 386 -0.51 -28.82 15.93
N GLY A 387 -1.79 -29.19 15.92
CA GLY A 387 -2.84 -28.39 16.55
C GLY A 387 -3.13 -27.08 15.81
N ILE A 388 -2.87 -27.04 14.50
CA ILE A 388 -3.21 -25.88 13.67
C ILE A 388 -4.71 -25.93 13.39
N ARG A 389 -5.47 -24.98 13.93
CA ARG A 389 -6.88 -24.81 13.55
C ARG A 389 -6.93 -23.95 12.30
N TRP A 390 -7.87 -24.25 11.41
CA TRP A 390 -8.09 -23.44 10.21
C TRP A 390 -9.58 -23.24 9.98
N SER A 391 -9.91 -22.11 9.34
CA SER A 391 -11.23 -21.89 8.77
C SER A 391 -11.12 -21.16 7.43
N VAL A 392 -12.04 -21.46 6.52
CA VAL A 392 -12.21 -20.75 5.25
C VAL A 392 -13.68 -20.35 5.13
N ARG A 393 -13.91 -19.07 4.84
CA ARG A 393 -15.23 -18.54 4.48
C ARG A 393 -15.25 -18.16 3.02
N TYR A 394 -16.30 -18.56 2.31
CA TYR A 394 -16.43 -18.41 0.87
C TYR A 394 -17.89 -18.28 0.46
N GLU A 395 -18.13 -17.71 -0.71
CA GLU A 395 -19.46 -17.47 -1.25
C GLU A 395 -19.51 -17.67 -2.77
N PRO A 396 -20.70 -17.88 -3.37
CA PRO A 396 -20.83 -17.94 -4.82
C PRO A 396 -20.35 -16.65 -5.49
N PHE A 397 -19.62 -16.79 -6.59
CA PHE A 397 -19.10 -15.66 -7.37
C PHE A 397 -19.26 -15.94 -8.87
N PRO A 398 -20.49 -15.75 -9.41
CA PRO A 398 -20.81 -16.11 -10.79
C PRO A 398 -20.48 -15.00 -11.81
N ASP A 399 -19.71 -13.99 -11.41
CA ASP A 399 -19.33 -12.89 -12.29
C ASP A 399 -18.47 -13.39 -13.47
N PRO A 400 -18.59 -12.79 -14.67
CA PRO A 400 -17.93 -13.30 -15.86
C PRO A 400 -16.41 -13.51 -15.67
N PRO A 401 -15.86 -14.72 -15.91
CA PRO A 401 -14.44 -15.02 -15.66
C PRO A 401 -13.44 -14.14 -16.42
N GLN A 402 -13.87 -13.47 -17.48
CA GLN A 402 -13.04 -12.49 -18.19
C GLN A 402 -12.84 -11.18 -17.43
N TRP A 403 -13.69 -10.86 -16.45
CA TRP A 403 -13.67 -9.60 -15.70
C TRP A 403 -12.64 -9.56 -14.57
N TRP A 404 -12.12 -10.69 -14.11
CA TRP A 404 -11.28 -10.76 -12.92
C TRP A 404 -10.03 -11.64 -13.13
N GLY A 405 -9.05 -11.45 -12.24
CA GLY A 405 -7.86 -12.28 -12.11
C GLY A 405 -7.89 -13.13 -10.83
N THR A 406 -7.19 -14.25 -10.83
CA THR A 406 -7.00 -15.07 -9.61
C THR A 406 -5.98 -14.39 -8.69
N PHE A 407 -6.02 -14.69 -7.39
CA PHE A 407 -5.06 -14.15 -6.43
C PHE A 407 -3.73 -14.93 -6.48
N HIS A 408 -2.62 -14.21 -6.48
CA HIS A 408 -1.27 -14.74 -6.53
C HIS A 408 -0.43 -14.17 -5.39
N ALA A 409 0.53 -14.96 -4.94
CA ALA A 409 1.58 -14.50 -4.04
C ALA A 409 2.91 -15.10 -4.47
N THR A 410 3.81 -14.24 -4.94
CA THR A 410 5.12 -14.63 -5.45
C THR A 410 6.18 -14.28 -4.43
N TYR A 411 6.76 -15.32 -3.80
CA TYR A 411 7.86 -15.17 -2.86
C TYR A 411 9.21 -15.27 -3.57
N THR A 412 10.06 -14.26 -3.38
CA THR A 412 11.39 -14.15 -3.98
C THR A 412 12.43 -13.90 -2.89
N GLY A 413 13.55 -14.61 -2.94
CA GLY A 413 14.70 -14.38 -2.07
C GLY A 413 15.93 -14.01 -2.89
N VAL A 414 16.51 -12.84 -2.62
CA VAL A 414 17.77 -12.37 -3.21
C VAL A 414 18.85 -12.45 -2.15
N ILE A 415 19.62 -13.54 -2.18
CA ILE A 415 20.62 -13.83 -1.14
C ILE A 415 21.88 -12.96 -1.31
N GLN A 416 22.21 -12.61 -2.55
CA GLN A 416 23.36 -11.78 -2.90
C GLN A 416 22.90 -10.79 -3.97
N PRO A 417 22.48 -9.58 -3.58
CA PRO A 417 22.21 -8.49 -4.51
C PRO A 417 23.46 -8.20 -5.35
N ARG A 418 23.25 -7.79 -6.60
CA ARG A 418 24.34 -7.55 -7.55
C ARG A 418 24.63 -6.05 -7.56
N PRO A 419 25.84 -5.60 -7.20
CA PRO A 419 26.13 -4.18 -7.17
C PRO A 419 25.78 -3.46 -8.48
N GLY A 420 25.10 -2.31 -8.37
CA GLY A 420 24.61 -1.52 -9.50
C GLY A 420 23.47 -2.18 -10.29
N GLN A 421 22.71 -3.12 -9.71
CA GLN A 421 21.57 -3.75 -10.37
C GLN A 421 20.43 -3.97 -9.39
N ASP A 422 19.29 -3.33 -9.67
CA ASP A 422 18.06 -3.56 -8.92
C ASP A 422 17.76 -5.06 -8.77
N MET A 423 17.31 -5.42 -7.58
CA MET A 423 16.73 -6.71 -7.29
C MET A 423 15.39 -6.84 -8.00
N THR A 424 15.15 -7.96 -8.69
CA THR A 424 13.83 -8.26 -9.27
C THR A 424 13.00 -9.09 -8.28
N PHE A 425 11.87 -8.55 -7.83
CA PHE A 425 10.94 -9.26 -6.94
C PHE A 425 9.79 -9.93 -7.68
N LEU A 426 9.36 -9.37 -8.82
CA LEU A 426 8.30 -9.93 -9.66
C LEU A 426 8.55 -9.57 -11.13
N ASP A 427 8.37 -10.54 -12.02
CA ASP A 427 8.37 -10.36 -13.48
C ASP A 427 7.31 -11.29 -14.08
N VAL A 428 6.15 -10.73 -14.45
CA VAL A 428 4.98 -11.52 -14.90
C VAL A 428 4.33 -10.94 -16.13
N LYS A 429 4.02 -11.81 -17.10
CA LYS A 429 3.28 -11.47 -18.31
C LYS A 429 1.81 -11.88 -18.18
N GLY A 430 0.92 -11.06 -18.70
CA GLY A 430 -0.52 -11.18 -18.54
C GLY A 430 -1.16 -9.86 -18.12
N SER A 431 -2.40 -9.88 -17.64
CA SER A 431 -3.08 -8.71 -17.10
C SER A 431 -3.47 -8.92 -15.65
N GLY A 432 -3.62 -7.84 -14.90
CA GLY A 432 -3.86 -7.91 -13.47
C GLY A 432 -3.63 -6.60 -12.75
N LYS A 433 -3.37 -6.71 -11.45
CA LYS A 433 -2.92 -5.59 -10.61
C LYS A 433 -2.08 -6.06 -9.42
N LEU A 434 -1.06 -5.29 -9.07
CA LEU A 434 -0.35 -5.43 -7.80
C LEU A 434 -1.20 -4.85 -6.67
N VAL A 435 -1.37 -5.61 -5.59
CA VAL A 435 -2.19 -5.24 -4.42
C VAL A 435 -1.42 -5.28 -3.11
N GLY A 436 -0.14 -5.64 -3.11
CA GLY A 436 0.67 -5.46 -1.92
C GLY A 436 2.07 -6.05 -2.01
N THR A 437 2.88 -5.67 -1.05
CA THR A 437 4.26 -6.14 -0.89
C THR A 437 4.56 -6.37 0.57
N VAL A 438 5.32 -7.40 0.87
CA VAL A 438 5.96 -7.60 2.18
C VAL A 438 7.43 -7.84 1.92
N ILE A 439 8.28 -6.96 2.44
CA ILE A 439 9.72 -6.94 2.13
C ILE A 439 10.47 -7.07 3.45
N ASN A 440 11.40 -8.01 3.47
CA ASN A 440 12.31 -8.26 4.57
C ASN A 440 13.73 -7.87 4.15
N PHE A 441 14.43 -7.26 5.09
CA PHE A 441 15.78 -6.71 4.96
C PHE A 441 16.55 -6.89 6.28
N SER A 442 17.85 -6.63 6.26
CA SER A 442 18.74 -6.87 7.42
C SER A 442 18.40 -5.97 8.60
N ALA A 443 18.29 -4.66 8.39
CA ALA A 443 18.07 -3.65 9.42
C ALA A 443 17.46 -2.37 8.80
N PRO A 444 16.78 -1.53 9.59
CA PRO A 444 16.30 -0.22 9.15
C PRO A 444 17.45 0.81 9.14
N ASP A 445 18.37 0.65 8.20
CA ASP A 445 19.52 1.52 7.98
C ASP A 445 19.57 2.03 6.53
N SER A 446 20.71 2.57 6.10
CA SER A 446 20.89 3.11 4.75
C SER A 446 20.64 2.10 3.63
N THR A 447 20.53 0.80 3.91
CA THR A 447 20.06 -0.16 2.90
C THR A 447 18.66 0.15 2.37
N LEU A 448 17.87 0.93 3.12
CA LEU A 448 16.52 1.33 2.76
C LEU A 448 16.44 2.56 1.87
N GLU A 449 17.56 3.24 1.62
CA GLU A 449 17.60 4.33 0.63
C GLU A 449 17.28 3.85 -0.79
N GLY A 450 17.40 2.54 -1.06
CA GLY A 450 17.14 2.01 -2.40
C GLY A 450 15.71 2.25 -2.88
N ASP A 451 15.60 2.83 -4.08
CA ASP A 451 14.38 3.20 -4.74
C ASP A 451 13.60 2.00 -5.31
N PRO A 452 12.30 1.92 -5.03
CA PRO A 452 11.36 1.09 -5.77
C PRO A 452 11.17 1.54 -7.23
N HIS A 453 11.39 0.63 -8.18
CA HIS A 453 11.10 0.82 -9.60
C HIS A 453 10.06 -0.18 -10.11
N ILE A 454 8.88 0.30 -10.49
CA ILE A 454 7.78 -0.52 -11.02
C ILE A 454 7.51 -0.17 -12.49
N TYR A 455 7.68 -1.16 -13.35
CA TYR A 455 7.52 -1.06 -14.80
C TYR A 455 6.23 -1.77 -15.22
N LEU A 456 5.44 -1.06 -16.02
CA LEU A 456 4.14 -1.49 -16.52
C LEU A 456 4.16 -1.58 -18.04
N ASP A 457 3.61 -2.68 -18.53
CA ASP A 457 3.28 -2.87 -19.93
C ASP A 457 4.47 -2.65 -20.88
N GLU A 458 5.61 -3.25 -20.53
CA GLU A 458 6.86 -3.23 -21.33
C GLU A 458 7.46 -1.82 -21.51
N SER A 459 7.14 -0.89 -20.62
CA SER A 459 7.79 0.42 -20.58
C SER A 459 9.30 0.31 -20.41
N LYS A 460 10.02 1.31 -20.93
CA LYS A 460 11.47 1.41 -20.82
C LYS A 460 11.95 2.22 -19.62
N THR A 461 11.07 3.05 -19.06
CA THR A 461 11.23 3.72 -17.77
C THR A 461 10.18 3.19 -16.79
N PRO A 462 10.45 3.21 -15.47
CA PRO A 462 9.45 2.85 -14.47
C PRO A 462 8.28 3.84 -14.56
N GLN A 463 7.06 3.34 -14.48
CA GLN A 463 5.85 4.18 -14.34
C GLN A 463 5.75 4.75 -12.94
N ILE A 464 6.39 4.08 -11.97
CA ILE A 464 6.39 4.43 -10.56
C ILE A 464 7.84 4.24 -10.10
N ALA A 465 8.50 5.35 -9.84
CA ALA A 465 9.77 5.42 -9.13
C ALA A 465 9.48 6.07 -7.76
N VAL A 466 9.89 5.43 -6.69
CA VAL A 466 9.68 5.91 -5.31
C VAL A 466 11.04 6.19 -4.70
N THR A 467 11.08 7.16 -3.79
CA THR A 467 12.28 7.76 -3.21
C THR A 467 12.88 7.00 -2.02
N GLY A 468 12.71 5.67 -1.98
CA GLY A 468 13.25 4.78 -0.95
C GLY A 468 12.33 3.64 -0.51
N THR A 469 12.89 2.68 0.21
CA THR A 469 12.20 1.45 0.63
C THR A 469 11.34 1.66 1.89
N GLU A 470 11.81 2.39 2.91
CA GLU A 470 10.98 2.72 4.07
C GLU A 470 9.77 3.56 3.67
N GLU A 471 9.97 4.35 2.62
CA GLU A 471 9.03 5.28 2.05
C GLU A 471 7.82 4.58 1.44
N TRP A 472 8.09 3.51 0.71
CA TRP A 472 7.08 2.59 0.22
C TRP A 472 6.28 1.94 1.36
N GLY A 473 6.94 1.61 2.47
CA GLY A 473 6.34 1.05 3.67
C GLY A 473 5.61 2.06 4.58
N LEU A 474 5.37 3.29 4.12
CA LEU A 474 4.77 4.42 4.84
C LEU A 474 5.64 5.12 5.89
N GLY A 475 6.86 4.64 6.11
CA GLY A 475 7.81 5.28 7.01
C GLY A 475 8.45 6.51 6.39
N GLY A 476 9.33 7.12 7.16
CA GLY A 476 10.36 8.05 6.70
C GLY A 476 11.50 8.05 7.70
N ASN A 477 12.71 8.43 7.28
CA ASN A 477 13.88 8.43 8.17
C ASN A 477 14.07 7.05 8.86
N TYR A 478 13.91 5.98 8.07
CA TYR A 478 13.93 4.58 8.52
C TYR A 478 12.96 4.28 9.67
N TRP A 479 11.74 4.83 9.64
CA TRP A 479 10.80 4.82 10.78
C TRP A 479 11.42 5.43 12.05
N ASN A 480 12.06 6.59 11.94
CA ASN A 480 12.82 7.24 13.01
C ASN A 480 13.89 6.34 13.67
N GLY A 481 14.58 5.51 12.90
CA GLY A 481 15.57 4.56 13.42
C GLY A 481 14.97 3.23 13.89
N GLY A 482 13.97 2.71 13.18
CA GLY A 482 13.41 1.38 13.36
C GLY A 482 12.24 1.31 14.33
N HIS A 483 11.58 2.42 14.66
CA HIS A 483 10.41 2.42 15.53
C HIS A 483 9.29 1.61 14.89
N GLN A 484 9.01 0.47 15.50
CA GLN A 484 8.05 -0.47 14.97
C GLN A 484 6.63 0.09 15.03
N VAL A 485 5.92 -0.02 13.92
CA VAL A 485 4.54 0.44 13.79
C VAL A 485 3.76 -0.50 12.87
N SER A 486 2.48 -0.67 13.17
CA SER A 486 1.57 -1.41 12.30
C SER A 486 0.32 -0.58 12.06
N LEU A 487 0.05 -0.26 10.80
CA LEU A 487 -1.06 0.60 10.36
C LEU A 487 -1.97 -0.17 9.40
N PRO A 488 -3.22 0.26 9.18
CA PRO A 488 -4.18 -0.49 8.35
C PRO A 488 -3.68 -0.91 6.96
N LEU A 489 -2.80 -0.12 6.33
CA LEU A 489 -2.32 -0.34 4.96
C LEU A 489 -0.80 -0.46 4.84
N GLY A 490 -0.06 -0.48 5.95
CA GLY A 490 1.40 -0.62 5.90
C GLY A 490 2.11 -0.44 7.24
N GLY A 491 3.44 -0.50 7.24
CA GLY A 491 4.28 -0.19 8.40
C GLY A 491 5.47 -1.13 8.54
N LEU A 492 6.14 -1.02 9.68
CA LEU A 492 7.30 -1.81 10.13
C LEU A 492 6.89 -2.66 11.36
N PRO A 493 6.21 -3.80 11.18
CA PRO A 493 5.70 -4.61 12.29
C PRO A 493 6.80 -5.25 13.13
N SER A 494 7.98 -5.50 12.56
CA SER A 494 9.13 -6.07 13.28
C SER A 494 10.43 -5.43 12.82
N SER A 495 11.34 -5.27 13.77
CA SER A 495 12.69 -4.75 13.55
C SER A 495 13.71 -5.55 14.38
N ILE A 496 14.99 -5.14 14.30
CA ILE A 496 16.11 -5.83 14.95
C ILE A 496 16.19 -5.61 16.47
N ASP A 497 15.40 -4.69 17.00
CA ASP A 497 15.34 -4.29 18.41
C ASP A 497 14.32 -5.07 19.25
N ASN A 498 13.84 -6.21 18.73
CA ASN A 498 12.96 -7.11 19.46
C ASN A 498 13.60 -7.60 20.78
N PRO A 499 12.80 -7.88 21.85
CA PRO A 499 13.33 -8.32 23.14
C PRO A 499 14.24 -9.57 23.05
N PRO A 500 15.28 -9.69 23.89
CA PRO A 500 16.15 -10.85 23.90
C PRO A 500 15.39 -12.18 24.06
N GLY A 501 15.77 -13.18 23.26
CA GLY A 501 15.15 -14.51 23.26
C GLY A 501 13.91 -14.65 22.38
N THR A 502 13.49 -13.58 21.69
CA THR A 502 12.46 -13.66 20.64
C THR A 502 13.04 -14.15 19.31
N ASN A 503 12.16 -14.54 18.39
CA ASN A 503 12.58 -14.85 17.03
C ASN A 503 12.91 -13.54 16.29
N ILE A 504 14.15 -13.40 15.84
CA ILE A 504 14.64 -12.23 15.09
C ILE A 504 15.14 -12.72 13.74
N ASP A 505 14.67 -12.10 12.67
CA ASP A 505 14.99 -12.45 11.28
C ASP A 505 15.13 -11.16 10.45
N GLY A 506 15.96 -10.23 10.94
CA GLY A 506 16.09 -8.88 10.41
C GLY A 506 14.89 -7.99 10.75
N ALA A 507 14.51 -7.15 9.80
CA ALA A 507 13.36 -6.26 9.87
C ALA A 507 12.46 -6.48 8.64
N ALA A 508 11.19 -6.09 8.73
CA ALA A 508 10.29 -6.21 7.60
C ALA A 508 9.25 -5.10 7.56
N LEU A 509 8.96 -4.66 6.34
CA LEU A 509 7.83 -3.79 6.04
C LEU A 509 6.71 -4.57 5.35
N TYR A 510 5.50 -4.03 5.45
CA TYR A 510 4.42 -4.35 4.52
C TYR A 510 3.76 -3.10 3.98
N ARG A 511 3.14 -3.25 2.81
CA ARG A 511 2.29 -2.26 2.15
C ARG A 511 1.16 -2.99 1.45
N PHE A 512 -0.08 -2.70 1.82
CA PHE A 512 -1.28 -3.25 1.17
C PHE A 512 -1.94 -2.14 0.35
N LEU A 513 -2.12 -2.39 -0.94
CA LEU A 513 -2.64 -1.46 -1.93
C LEU A 513 -4.09 -1.83 -2.25
N VAL A 514 -5.00 -0.88 -2.07
CA VAL A 514 -6.44 -1.09 -2.35
C VAL A 514 -6.91 -0.03 -3.34
N ALA A 515 -7.14 1.20 -2.87
CA ALA A 515 -7.48 2.32 -3.73
C ALA A 515 -6.31 2.71 -4.67
N ASP A 516 -5.08 2.51 -4.20
CA ASP A 516 -3.81 2.75 -4.87
C ASP A 516 -3.21 1.47 -5.47
N SER A 517 -4.05 0.46 -5.78
CA SER A 517 -3.61 -0.72 -6.52
C SER A 517 -3.05 -0.35 -7.90
N ILE A 518 -2.10 -1.16 -8.38
CA ILE A 518 -1.31 -0.85 -9.58
C ILE A 518 -1.68 -1.84 -10.70
N PRO A 519 -2.61 -1.49 -11.61
CA PRO A 519 -2.98 -2.34 -12.73
C PRO A 519 -1.89 -2.43 -13.80
N PHE A 520 -1.86 -3.59 -14.46
CA PHE A 520 -1.05 -3.84 -15.64
C PHE A 520 -1.86 -4.65 -16.66
N ASN A 521 -1.59 -4.44 -17.94
CA ASN A 521 -2.37 -4.99 -19.04
C ASN A 521 -1.67 -6.12 -19.79
N ARG A 522 -0.34 -6.17 -19.75
CA ARG A 522 0.46 -7.19 -20.45
C ARG A 522 1.73 -7.63 -19.73
N HIS A 523 2.32 -6.77 -18.91
CA HIS A 523 3.58 -7.06 -18.22
C HIS A 523 3.69 -6.22 -16.95
N LEU A 524 4.06 -6.85 -15.84
CA LEU A 524 4.44 -6.19 -14.60
C LEU A 524 5.85 -6.65 -14.22
N LEU A 525 6.74 -5.68 -14.02
CA LEU A 525 8.09 -5.90 -13.52
C LEU A 525 8.31 -4.99 -12.30
N VAL A 526 8.57 -5.62 -11.16
CA VAL A 526 8.79 -4.97 -9.86
C VAL A 526 10.25 -5.15 -9.47
N ARG A 527 10.97 -4.04 -9.39
CA ARG A 527 12.40 -3.96 -9.10
C ARG A 527 12.68 -2.99 -7.96
N TRP A 528 13.71 -3.30 -7.20
CA TRP A 528 14.07 -2.60 -5.98
C TRP A 528 15.57 -2.38 -5.95
N GLU A 529 16.00 -1.15 -5.77
CA GLU A 529 17.40 -0.92 -5.43
C GLU A 529 17.69 -1.43 -4.01
N HIS A 530 18.97 -1.64 -3.72
CA HIS A 530 19.46 -2.16 -2.44
C HIS A 530 20.52 -1.23 -1.84
N GLY A 531 20.07 -0.16 -1.20
CA GLY A 531 20.90 0.99 -0.86
C GLY A 531 20.85 2.03 -1.99
N GLY A 532 21.24 3.26 -1.69
CA GLY A 532 20.99 4.39 -2.59
C GLY A 532 21.72 4.35 -3.94
N LEU A 533 22.69 3.45 -4.10
CA LEU A 533 23.42 3.24 -5.35
C LEU A 533 23.52 1.75 -5.69
N ASP A 534 22.58 0.92 -5.22
CA ASP A 534 22.67 -0.54 -5.30
C ASP A 534 23.98 -1.10 -4.71
N GLU A 535 24.42 -0.59 -3.56
CA GLU A 535 25.70 -0.95 -2.96
C GLU A 535 25.57 -1.96 -1.81
N SER A 536 24.39 -2.08 -1.19
CA SER A 536 24.15 -3.01 -0.08
C SER A 536 24.28 -4.45 -0.56
N THR A 537 24.93 -5.29 0.24
CA THR A 537 25.10 -6.72 -0.07
C THR A 537 24.24 -7.61 0.81
N HIS A 538 23.39 -7.01 1.64
CA HIS A 538 22.50 -7.72 2.55
C HIS A 538 21.42 -8.49 1.79
N PRO A 539 21.01 -9.66 2.26
CA PRO A 539 19.97 -10.43 1.61
C PRO A 539 18.60 -9.76 1.79
N TYR A 540 17.78 -9.83 0.73
CA TYR A 540 16.38 -9.41 0.76
C TYR A 540 15.47 -10.60 0.49
N ARG A 541 14.28 -10.56 1.09
CA ARG A 541 13.19 -11.48 0.77
C ARG A 541 11.93 -10.67 0.58
N ALA A 542 11.14 -10.99 -0.43
CA ALA A 542 9.90 -10.29 -0.71
C ALA A 542 8.77 -11.27 -1.01
N THR A 543 7.54 -10.90 -0.66
CA THR A 543 6.34 -11.45 -1.29
C THR A 543 5.59 -10.32 -1.95
N THR A 544 5.34 -10.46 -3.25
CA THR A 544 4.44 -9.59 -4.01
C THR A 544 3.07 -10.25 -4.10
N LEU A 545 2.02 -9.50 -3.74
CA LEU A 545 0.63 -9.94 -3.75
C LEU A 545 -0.07 -9.27 -4.93
N TRP A 546 -0.67 -10.06 -5.81
CA TRP A 546 -1.26 -9.53 -7.04
C TRP A 546 -2.46 -10.36 -7.49
N TYR A 547 -3.36 -9.71 -8.23
CA TYR A 547 -4.38 -10.41 -9.01
C TYR A 547 -3.92 -10.50 -10.45
N GLY A 548 -4.18 -11.60 -11.13
CA GLY A 548 -3.98 -11.60 -12.57
C GLY A 548 -4.30 -12.91 -13.28
N LYS A 549 -4.07 -12.87 -14.58
CA LYS A 549 -4.32 -13.96 -15.52
C LYS A 549 -3.38 -13.85 -16.72
N LEU A 550 -3.17 -14.96 -17.41
CA LEU A 550 -2.30 -15.02 -18.59
C LEU A 550 -2.79 -14.17 -19.77
N ALA A 551 -4.11 -13.98 -19.90
CA ALA A 551 -4.68 -13.17 -20.96
C ALA A 551 -4.28 -11.69 -20.79
N GLN A 552 -3.80 -11.05 -21.86
CA GLN A 552 -3.48 -9.63 -21.87
C GLN A 552 -4.74 -8.80 -22.21
N THR A 553 -4.87 -7.61 -21.63
CA THR A 553 -5.99 -6.68 -21.84
C THR A 553 -5.64 -5.49 -22.72
N ALA A 554 -4.35 -5.28 -23.01
CA ALA A 554 -3.90 -4.28 -23.97
C ALA A 554 -2.82 -4.86 -24.86
N LEU A 555 -2.99 -4.64 -26.17
CA LEU A 555 -2.04 -5.05 -27.20
C LEU A 555 -1.48 -3.86 -27.97
N LEU A 556 -0.21 -3.93 -28.37
CA LEU A 556 0.35 -2.98 -29.34
C LEU A 556 -0.41 -3.17 -30.66
N SER A 557 -1.08 -2.13 -31.11
CA SER A 557 -1.87 -2.12 -32.35
C SER A 557 -1.10 -1.54 -33.53
N ASP A 558 -0.38 -0.45 -33.30
CA ASP A 558 0.40 0.25 -34.33
C ASP A 558 1.52 1.09 -33.69
N ASP A 559 2.52 1.48 -34.47
CA ASP A 559 3.63 2.33 -34.04
C ASP A 559 4.11 3.30 -35.13
N THR A 560 4.21 4.58 -34.77
CA THR A 560 4.71 5.63 -35.68
C THR A 560 6.08 6.11 -35.23
N LEU A 561 7.03 6.13 -36.16
CA LEU A 561 8.39 6.65 -35.98
C LEU A 561 8.55 7.95 -36.79
N PRO A 562 8.39 9.14 -36.17
CA PRO A 562 8.36 10.42 -36.87
C PRO A 562 9.58 10.69 -37.75
N ALA A 563 10.77 10.22 -37.36
CA ALA A 563 12.00 10.43 -38.11
C ALA A 563 12.25 9.43 -39.26
N ALA A 564 11.40 8.41 -39.45
CA ALA A 564 11.59 7.35 -40.45
C ALA A 564 10.70 7.54 -41.70
N PRO A 565 11.27 7.74 -42.91
CA PRO A 565 10.48 8.02 -44.12
C PRO A 565 9.38 6.99 -44.45
N ALA A 566 9.67 5.69 -44.26
CA ALA A 566 8.70 4.64 -44.50
C ALA A 566 7.52 4.68 -43.51
N SER A 567 7.81 4.92 -42.22
CA SER A 567 6.76 5.06 -41.19
C SER A 567 5.92 6.30 -41.46
N ARG A 568 6.54 7.43 -41.83
CA ARG A 568 5.80 8.65 -42.19
C ARG A 568 4.83 8.44 -43.34
N LEU A 569 5.28 7.76 -44.41
CA LEU A 569 4.43 7.44 -45.56
C LEU A 569 3.26 6.53 -45.15
N ALA A 570 3.53 5.47 -44.36
CA ALA A 570 2.52 4.51 -43.92
C ALA A 570 1.42 5.13 -43.05
N HIS A 571 1.76 6.16 -42.26
CA HIS A 571 0.86 6.80 -41.31
C HIS A 571 0.34 8.16 -41.78
N HIS A 572 0.56 8.54 -43.04
CA HIS A 572 0.24 9.87 -43.55
C HIS A 572 0.77 11.00 -42.65
N TYR A 573 1.95 10.81 -42.07
CA TYR A 573 2.51 11.73 -41.09
C TYR A 573 2.86 13.07 -41.75
N ALA A 574 2.32 14.16 -41.21
CA ALA A 574 2.62 15.52 -41.62
C ALA A 574 2.84 16.40 -40.39
N ALA A 575 3.88 17.25 -40.44
CA ALA A 575 4.19 18.17 -39.35
C ALA A 575 4.67 19.52 -39.88
N THR A 576 4.43 20.58 -39.11
CA THR A 576 4.85 21.96 -39.42
C THR A 576 5.94 22.44 -38.46
N GLY A 577 6.97 23.11 -38.99
CA GLY A 577 8.08 23.62 -38.16
C GLY A 577 8.88 22.51 -37.49
N GLU A 578 8.91 21.33 -38.12
CA GLU A 578 9.59 20.13 -37.62
C GLU A 578 11.09 20.16 -37.95
N ARG A 579 11.91 19.67 -37.02
CA ARG A 579 13.31 19.38 -37.23
C ARG A 579 13.64 17.99 -36.73
N ILE A 580 14.24 17.17 -37.59
CA ILE A 580 14.81 15.88 -37.20
C ILE A 580 16.17 16.09 -36.54
N TYR A 581 16.44 15.35 -35.48
CA TYR A 581 17.72 15.35 -34.78
C TYR A 581 18.10 13.94 -34.35
N GLN A 582 19.37 13.73 -34.05
CA GLN A 582 19.86 12.50 -33.43
C GLN A 582 20.08 12.76 -31.94
N LEU A 583 19.63 11.83 -31.11
CA LEU A 583 19.84 11.85 -29.67
C LEU A 583 20.56 10.57 -29.26
N THR A 584 21.62 10.71 -28.47
CA THR A 584 22.30 9.59 -27.80
C THR A 584 22.07 9.76 -26.31
N ALA A 585 21.19 8.94 -25.73
CA ALA A 585 20.77 9.03 -24.33
C ALA A 585 20.39 7.64 -23.78
N ALA A 586 20.27 7.51 -22.46
CA ALA A 586 19.73 6.34 -21.78
C ALA A 586 18.31 6.64 -21.26
N TYR A 587 17.53 5.59 -21.00
CA TYR A 587 16.31 5.72 -20.20
C TYR A 587 16.69 5.94 -18.72
N GLU A 588 15.90 6.76 -18.02
CA GLU A 588 16.09 7.19 -16.63
C GLU A 588 16.18 6.02 -15.62
N TYR A 589 16.61 6.35 -14.39
CA TYR A 589 16.65 5.55 -13.16
C TYR A 589 17.66 4.41 -13.09
N LEU A 590 18.09 3.84 -14.22
CA LEU A 590 19.14 2.82 -14.21
C LEU A 590 20.45 3.43 -14.69
N VAL A 591 21.35 3.76 -13.74
CA VAL A 591 22.66 4.41 -13.98
C VAL A 591 23.52 3.66 -15.02
N HIS A 592 23.27 2.36 -15.20
CA HIS A 592 24.00 1.49 -16.14
C HIS A 592 23.23 1.16 -17.42
N ASN A 593 22.10 1.84 -17.69
CA ASN A 593 21.40 1.66 -18.95
C ASN A 593 22.33 2.00 -20.13
N PRO A 594 22.37 1.16 -21.17
CA PRO A 594 23.17 1.45 -22.34
C PRO A 594 22.63 2.70 -23.03
N LEU A 595 23.53 3.56 -23.50
CA LEU A 595 23.17 4.67 -24.37
C LEU A 595 22.57 4.14 -25.68
N ILE A 596 21.45 4.71 -26.07
CA ILE A 596 20.74 4.41 -27.30
C ILE A 596 20.88 5.64 -28.20
N THR A 597 21.28 5.44 -29.45
CA THR A 597 21.24 6.49 -30.46
C THR A 597 19.99 6.31 -31.31
N ALA A 598 19.10 7.30 -31.30
CA ALA A 598 17.86 7.30 -32.06
C ALA A 598 17.58 8.66 -32.69
N ALA A 599 16.88 8.64 -33.82
CA ALA A 599 16.41 9.86 -34.47
C ALA A 599 15.07 10.29 -33.84
N GLY A 600 15.01 11.54 -33.40
CA GLY A 600 13.80 12.20 -32.89
C GLY A 600 13.37 13.38 -33.76
N THR A 601 12.24 13.98 -33.40
CA THR A 601 11.70 15.17 -34.05
C THR A 601 11.32 16.21 -33.00
N THR A 602 11.75 17.46 -33.18
CA THR A 602 11.19 18.61 -32.48
C THR A 602 10.24 19.35 -33.41
N LEU A 603 9.24 20.02 -32.88
CA LEU A 603 8.25 20.77 -33.65
C LEU A 603 7.80 22.03 -32.92
N THR A 604 7.53 23.08 -33.67
CA THR A 604 6.99 24.37 -33.15
C THR A 604 5.52 24.59 -33.50
N GLY A 605 4.95 23.71 -34.34
CA GLY A 605 3.54 23.77 -34.75
C GLY A 605 2.80 22.49 -34.40
N THR A 606 2.14 21.88 -35.39
CA THR A 606 1.34 20.67 -35.21
C THR A 606 1.96 19.47 -35.93
N ALA A 607 1.66 18.27 -35.45
CA ALA A 607 1.87 17.02 -36.15
C ALA A 607 0.53 16.27 -36.26
N SER A 608 0.33 15.58 -37.37
CA SER A 608 -0.84 14.74 -37.65
C SER A 608 -0.36 13.43 -38.25
N PHE A 609 -1.02 12.33 -37.89
CA PHE A 609 -0.75 10.99 -38.38
C PHE A 609 -1.96 10.11 -38.15
N THR A 610 -2.05 9.00 -38.89
CA THR A 610 -3.11 8.00 -38.80
C THR A 610 -2.52 6.73 -38.21
N MET A 611 -3.05 6.27 -37.07
CA MET A 611 -2.70 4.96 -36.49
C MET A 611 -3.84 3.98 -36.68
N GLN A 612 -3.49 2.72 -36.93
CA GLN A 612 -4.43 1.62 -36.98
C GLN A 612 -4.81 1.18 -35.57
N LEU A 613 -6.10 0.97 -35.34
CA LEU A 613 -6.64 0.39 -34.12
C LEU A 613 -7.47 -0.84 -34.47
N ASP A 614 -7.43 -1.85 -33.61
CA ASP A 614 -8.38 -2.97 -33.74
C ASP A 614 -9.80 -2.47 -33.43
N ARG A 615 -10.71 -2.70 -34.36
CA ARG A 615 -12.13 -2.29 -34.26
C ARG A 615 -12.88 -2.93 -33.08
N HIS A 616 -12.35 -4.00 -32.50
CA HIS A 616 -12.94 -4.66 -31.33
C HIS A 616 -12.39 -4.12 -30.00
N ASN A 617 -11.43 -3.19 -30.05
CA ASN A 617 -10.93 -2.55 -28.84
C ASN A 617 -12.02 -1.70 -28.18
N VAL A 618 -12.05 -1.74 -26.85
CA VAL A 618 -12.90 -0.84 -26.04
C VAL A 618 -12.29 0.55 -25.84
N GLY A 619 -11.01 0.71 -26.18
CA GLY A 619 -10.24 1.95 -26.06
C GLY A 619 -8.79 1.76 -26.54
N ALA A 620 -7.99 2.82 -26.50
CA ALA A 620 -6.58 2.78 -26.88
C ALA A 620 -5.74 3.68 -25.98
N PHE A 621 -4.46 3.32 -25.81
CA PHE A 621 -3.47 4.14 -25.12
C PHE A 621 -2.44 4.65 -26.12
N LEU A 622 -2.22 5.96 -26.15
CA LEU A 622 -1.08 6.53 -26.86
C LEU A 622 0.10 6.61 -25.89
N ARG A 623 1.19 5.90 -26.20
CA ARG A 623 2.47 6.03 -25.50
C ARG A 623 3.45 6.76 -26.40
N ARG A 624 4.15 7.73 -25.82
CA ARG A 624 5.22 8.49 -26.50
C ARG A 624 6.54 8.27 -25.80
N THR A 625 7.63 8.26 -26.57
CA THR A 625 8.99 8.43 -26.08
C THR A 625 9.42 9.86 -26.40
N PHE A 626 9.97 10.57 -25.42
CA PHE A 626 10.42 11.95 -25.58
C PHE A 626 11.77 12.15 -24.91
N ASP A 627 12.43 13.25 -25.28
CA ASP A 627 13.70 13.68 -24.70
C ASP A 627 13.42 14.40 -23.38
N ASP A 628 13.68 13.74 -22.25
CA ASP A 628 13.33 14.27 -20.92
C ASP A 628 14.17 15.50 -20.53
N CYS A 629 15.31 15.75 -21.19
CA CYS A 629 16.10 16.96 -20.95
C CYS A 629 15.36 18.27 -21.32
N VAL A 630 14.24 18.18 -22.04
CA VAL A 630 13.33 19.32 -22.27
C VAL A 630 12.18 19.25 -21.26
N THR A 631 12.18 20.18 -20.31
CA THR A 631 11.19 20.20 -19.23
C THR A 631 9.80 20.64 -19.70
N ASP A 632 8.75 20.20 -18.97
CA ASP A 632 7.34 20.59 -19.13
C ASP A 632 6.78 20.46 -20.57
N GLN A 633 7.18 19.39 -21.27
CA GLN A 633 6.68 19.10 -22.62
C GLN A 633 5.20 18.69 -22.64
N ARG A 634 4.33 19.62 -23.08
CA ARG A 634 2.88 19.41 -23.25
C ARG A 634 2.45 19.51 -24.71
N ALA A 635 1.44 18.73 -25.07
CA ALA A 635 0.79 18.80 -26.37
C ALA A 635 -0.71 18.59 -26.21
N ASN A 636 -1.49 19.40 -26.93
CA ASN A 636 -2.92 19.13 -27.10
C ASN A 636 -3.09 18.01 -28.12
N ILE A 637 -3.86 16.98 -27.77
CA ILE A 637 -4.14 15.84 -28.63
C ILE A 637 -5.58 15.97 -29.12
N TYR A 638 -5.76 15.91 -30.44
CA TYR A 638 -7.06 15.87 -31.11
C TYR A 638 -7.17 14.54 -31.85
N LEU A 639 -8.34 13.91 -31.78
CA LEU A 639 -8.59 12.57 -32.35
C LEU A 639 -9.76 12.62 -33.31
N ASP A 640 -9.52 12.26 -34.57
CA ASP A 640 -10.55 12.03 -35.57
C ASP A 640 -10.64 10.52 -35.87
N VAL A 641 -11.80 9.90 -35.61
CA VAL A 641 -12.01 8.47 -35.86
C VAL A 641 -12.58 8.27 -37.27
N VAL A 642 -11.76 7.73 -38.17
CA VAL A 642 -12.19 7.36 -39.53
C VAL A 642 -12.60 5.89 -39.55
N MET A 643 -13.90 5.61 -39.62
CA MET A 643 -14.40 4.25 -39.84
C MET A 643 -14.21 3.89 -41.33
N PRO A 644 -13.60 2.74 -41.67
CA PRO A 644 -13.51 2.33 -43.07
C PRO A 644 -14.93 2.22 -43.64
N SER A 645 -15.18 2.93 -44.74
CA SER A 645 -16.44 2.83 -45.49
C SER A 645 -16.70 1.36 -45.81
N SER A 646 -17.85 0.83 -45.39
CA SER A 646 -18.27 -0.51 -45.80
C SER A 646 -18.21 -0.57 -47.33
N PRO A 647 -17.59 -1.60 -47.94
CA PRO A 647 -17.68 -1.76 -49.38
C PRO A 647 -19.17 -1.84 -49.71
N SER A 648 -19.65 -0.91 -50.53
CA SER A 648 -21.00 -0.91 -51.07
C SER A 648 -21.26 -2.29 -51.67
N ALA A 649 -22.24 -3.00 -51.11
CA ALA A 649 -22.69 -4.31 -51.59
C ALA A 649 -23.26 -4.23 -53.01
#